data_AF-A0A3B9ZFN6-F1
#
_entry.id   AF-A0A3B9ZFN6-F1
#
_cell.length_a   1.000
_cell.length_b   1.000
_cell.length_c   1.000
_cell.angle_alpha   90.00
_cell.angle_beta   90.00
_cell.angle_gamma   90.00
#
_symmetry.space_group_name_H-M   'P 1'
#
loop_
_entity.id
_entity.type
_entity.pdbx_description
1 polymer ?
#
loop_
_entity_poly.entity_id
_entity_poly.type
_entity_poly.pdbx_seq_one_letter_code
_entity_poly.pdbx_strand_id
1 'polypeptide(L)'
;MKQNRSNKDKRDFIRLDSVFPVQFQFWKEGKVTGCLEHHGFTGNVSKGGLCLEMIRADDDTIAMLKAHKDIKLHLKIHIPIHLPAVEATAKVSWFREEESQASQYLVGLKYEQIDAKDVKRIMRFAYSKTLAPRMVMAAVIILFFAFAASTYKNIQLSAASRKLIEEMVGMAKEARFSRDELGRIQRERLSVEEKFEEANKKIKQQEEAVQQKTEELKLVQNDNLIELKRREREIEALKAVLVTLEQSKTGLEDKIGGLLKEEEGALVKLGEIKEKKEILEKANFEKMYQWVKIHQNPRTGLIASFEGDGELGDIAFTYDQALAVIAFSYRKEYDLAGKILDFYLSRAHNKNGFYNGYYVSSGDVSEFIVHSGPNLWLGIAALQYTQLSGDKKYLSIARDIATWMLRLQKEDKEGGLRGGPETPWYSTEHNLDGVSFFTMFYKITRESAYRKASEFILSWLQKHAYDSPSVPVKRGRGDATIATDTYAWSIASIGAQKLIAMGMKPEEIMKFAEDNCGVSLQYTRPSGENILVKGFDFAKQQHMARGGVISCEWTAQMILSYKLLSRYFASTMNFSKEKLYKEKAEEYLEELTKMIIASSSRTGQGEGCLPYASSDFEDTGHGWRTPKGKNTGSLSATIYALFAYYGFNPLELE
;
A
#
# COMPACT_ATOMS: atom_id res chain seq x y z
N MET A 1 -3.88 -11.94 59.29
CA MET A 1 -3.75 -12.63 60.59
C MET A 1 -2.90 -13.89 60.40
N LYS A 2 -1.65 -13.88 60.89
CA LYS A 2 -0.76 -15.05 60.91
C LYS A 2 -0.84 -15.66 62.30
N GLN A 3 -1.40 -16.86 62.43
CA GLN A 3 -1.31 -17.64 63.67
C GLN A 3 -0.01 -18.44 63.69
N ASN A 4 0.77 -18.21 64.75
CA ASN A 4 1.88 -19.03 65.19
C ASN A 4 1.48 -20.51 65.29
N ARG A 5 2.20 -21.40 64.60
CA ARG A 5 2.22 -22.84 64.90
C ARG A 5 3.61 -23.25 65.39
N SER A 6 3.58 -23.87 66.56
CA SER A 6 4.66 -24.45 67.35
C SER A 6 5.40 -25.59 66.63
N ASN A 7 6.53 -25.96 67.22
CA ASN A 7 7.74 -26.60 66.71
C ASN A 7 7.64 -28.11 66.38
N LYS A 8 8.58 -28.57 65.54
CA LYS A 8 9.04 -29.97 65.30
C LYS A 8 8.13 -30.94 64.51
N ASP A 9 7.96 -30.70 63.22
CA ASP A 9 8.27 -31.66 62.12
C ASP A 9 8.06 -30.96 60.76
N LYS A 10 8.93 -30.00 60.41
CA LYS A 10 8.88 -29.31 59.10
C LYS A 10 9.43 -30.25 58.02
N ARG A 11 8.58 -31.15 57.53
CA ARG A 11 8.84 -31.84 56.26
C ARG A 11 8.27 -30.97 55.14
N ASP A 12 9.12 -30.59 54.19
CA ASP A 12 8.74 -29.81 53.01
C ASP A 12 7.92 -30.69 52.05
N PHE A 13 6.64 -30.89 52.36
CA PHE A 13 5.69 -31.47 51.42
C PHE A 13 5.21 -30.39 50.45
N ILE A 14 5.18 -30.73 49.17
CA ILE A 14 4.47 -29.95 48.15
C ILE A 14 3.03 -30.48 48.14
N ARG A 15 2.10 -29.61 48.52
CA ARG A 15 0.66 -29.88 48.42
C ARG A 15 0.20 -29.61 46.98
N LEU A 16 -0.38 -30.63 46.39
CA LEU A 16 -0.95 -30.65 45.05
C LEU A 16 -2.45 -30.35 45.12
N ASP A 17 -2.95 -29.72 44.08
CA ASP A 17 -4.37 -29.52 43.79
C ASP A 17 -5.03 -30.76 43.15
N SER A 18 -4.22 -31.78 42.87
CA SER A 18 -4.60 -33.06 42.29
C SER A 18 -4.08 -34.19 43.17
N VAL A 19 -4.73 -35.35 43.10
CA VAL A 19 -4.35 -36.51 43.92
C VAL A 19 -3.70 -37.60 43.07
N PHE A 20 -2.68 -38.25 43.61
CA PHE A 20 -2.12 -39.48 43.06
C PHE A 20 -2.85 -40.67 43.68
N PRO A 21 -3.47 -41.56 42.89
CA PRO A 21 -3.92 -42.85 43.38
C PRO A 21 -2.72 -43.66 43.86
N VAL A 22 -2.82 -44.23 45.06
CA VAL A 22 -1.79 -45.09 45.65
C VAL A 22 -2.42 -46.42 46.02
N GLN A 23 -1.91 -47.50 45.43
CA GLN A 23 -2.19 -48.84 45.92
C GLN A 23 -1.11 -49.20 46.94
N PHE A 24 -1.48 -49.84 48.04
CA PHE A 24 -0.51 -50.25 49.03
C PHE A 24 -0.83 -51.60 49.66
N GLN A 25 0.22 -52.27 50.12
CA GLN A 25 0.16 -53.55 50.81
C GLN A 25 1.13 -53.56 52.00
N PHE A 26 0.76 -54.28 53.06
CA PHE A 26 1.62 -54.43 54.23
C PHE A 26 2.77 -55.40 53.96
N TRP A 27 3.98 -55.03 54.38
CA TRP A 27 5.20 -55.80 54.16
C TRP A 27 5.78 -56.27 55.50
N LYS A 28 5.86 -57.59 55.72
CA LYS A 28 6.41 -58.19 56.94
C LYS A 28 7.40 -59.31 56.58
N GLU A 29 8.57 -59.32 57.21
CA GLU A 29 9.59 -60.39 57.05
C GLU A 29 9.99 -60.73 55.60
N GLY A 30 10.04 -59.73 54.72
CA GLY A 30 10.50 -59.92 53.33
C GLY A 30 9.45 -60.46 52.35
N LYS A 31 8.19 -60.62 52.79
CA LYS A 31 7.06 -60.95 51.91
C LYS A 31 5.88 -60.01 52.15
N VAL A 32 5.08 -59.79 51.11
CA VAL A 32 3.79 -59.09 51.20
C VAL A 32 2.86 -59.95 52.06
N THR A 33 2.34 -59.37 53.14
CA THR A 33 1.40 -60.03 54.06
C THR A 33 -0.03 -59.65 53.70
N GLY A 34 -0.85 -60.65 53.32
CA GLY A 34 -2.28 -60.51 53.01
C GLY A 34 -2.58 -60.44 51.51
N CYS A 35 -3.71 -61.04 51.09
CA CYS A 35 -4.20 -60.99 49.70
C CYS A 35 -4.97 -59.71 49.35
N LEU A 36 -5.19 -58.79 50.29
CA LEU A 36 -5.98 -57.58 50.06
C LEU A 36 -5.06 -56.41 49.65
N GLU A 37 -5.24 -55.90 48.42
CA GLU A 37 -4.68 -54.60 48.03
C GLU A 37 -5.55 -53.49 48.62
N HIS A 38 -4.91 -52.54 49.32
CA HIS A 38 -5.60 -51.37 49.83
C HIS A 38 -5.37 -50.17 48.91
N HIS A 39 -6.36 -49.26 48.88
CA HIS A 39 -6.31 -48.06 48.06
C HIS A 39 -6.34 -46.81 48.93
N GLY A 40 -5.52 -45.83 48.54
CA GLY A 40 -5.57 -44.49 49.06
C GLY A 40 -5.18 -43.49 48.00
N PHE A 41 -5.03 -42.25 48.42
CA PHE A 41 -4.61 -41.17 47.54
C PHE A 41 -3.64 -40.25 48.26
N THR A 42 -2.82 -39.52 47.52
CA THR A 42 -1.98 -38.48 48.12
C THR A 42 -2.05 -37.19 47.31
N GLY A 43 -2.31 -36.09 48.00
CA GLY A 43 -2.06 -34.73 47.49
C GLY A 43 -0.78 -34.11 48.06
N ASN A 44 0.00 -34.84 48.87
CA ASN A 44 1.13 -34.25 49.60
C ASN A 44 2.38 -35.13 49.42
N VAL A 45 3.31 -34.64 48.60
CA VAL A 45 4.53 -35.39 48.23
C VAL A 45 5.79 -34.62 48.55
N SER A 46 6.86 -35.35 48.88
CA SER A 46 8.19 -34.80 49.15
C SER A 46 9.27 -35.74 48.59
N LYS A 47 10.53 -35.28 48.57
CA LYS A 47 11.67 -36.12 48.17
C LYS A 47 11.84 -37.36 49.07
N GLY A 48 11.40 -37.28 50.32
CA GLY A 48 11.62 -38.32 51.35
C GLY A 48 10.39 -39.14 51.70
N GLY A 49 9.23 -38.87 51.09
CA GLY A 49 7.98 -39.56 51.44
C GLY A 49 6.73 -38.84 50.95
N LEU A 50 5.57 -39.37 51.33
CA LEU A 50 4.25 -38.82 50.99
C LEU A 50 3.30 -38.92 52.19
N CYS A 51 2.21 -38.15 52.18
CA CYS A 51 1.09 -38.36 53.09
C CYS A 51 -0.02 -39.12 52.37
N LEU A 52 -0.26 -40.35 52.79
CA LEU A 52 -1.33 -41.19 52.26
C LEU A 52 -2.63 -40.84 52.98
N GLU A 53 -3.69 -40.62 52.22
CA GLU A 53 -5.03 -40.33 52.70
C GLU A 53 -5.95 -41.51 52.34
N MET A 54 -6.75 -41.95 53.32
CA MET A 54 -7.67 -43.07 53.17
C MET A 54 -9.05 -42.68 53.69
N ILE A 55 -10.11 -42.96 52.93
CA ILE A 55 -11.50 -42.61 53.30
C ILE A 55 -12.18 -43.75 54.06
N ARG A 56 -11.80 -45.01 53.80
CA ARG A 56 -12.31 -46.19 54.51
C ARG A 56 -11.16 -47.19 54.65
N ALA A 57 -10.94 -47.63 55.88
CA ALA A 57 -10.01 -48.69 56.24
C ALA A 57 -10.79 -49.68 57.11
N ASP A 58 -10.59 -50.96 56.91
CA ASP A 58 -11.09 -52.01 57.80
C ASP A 58 -10.40 -51.94 59.18
N ASP A 59 -11.08 -52.45 60.20
CA ASP A 59 -10.60 -52.38 61.59
C ASP A 59 -9.23 -53.05 61.77
N ASP A 60 -8.93 -54.09 60.99
CA ASP A 60 -7.63 -54.77 61.01
C ASP A 60 -6.51 -53.86 60.45
N THR A 61 -6.74 -53.20 59.31
CA THR A 61 -5.82 -52.20 58.75
C THR A 61 -5.57 -51.04 59.73
N ILE A 62 -6.61 -50.56 60.41
CA ILE A 62 -6.48 -49.49 61.42
C ILE A 62 -5.70 -49.98 62.64
N ALA A 63 -5.99 -51.18 63.14
CA ALA A 63 -5.29 -51.78 64.26
C ALA A 63 -3.80 -51.99 63.94
N MET A 64 -3.48 -52.42 62.72
CA MET A 64 -2.10 -52.50 62.23
C MET A 64 -1.46 -51.11 62.26
N LEU A 65 -2.04 -50.10 61.62
CA LEU A 65 -1.46 -48.76 61.58
C LEU A 65 -1.29 -48.11 62.98
N LYS A 66 -2.19 -48.39 63.93
CA LYS A 66 -2.13 -47.92 65.34
C LYS A 66 -1.07 -48.65 66.18
N ALA A 67 -0.65 -49.87 65.80
CA ALA A 67 0.31 -50.67 66.57
C ALA A 67 1.76 -50.08 66.56
N HIS A 68 2.04 -49.08 65.73
CA HIS A 68 3.25 -48.21 65.69
C HIS A 68 4.64 -48.88 65.66
N LYS A 69 4.76 -50.21 65.57
CA LYS A 69 6.07 -50.90 65.51
C LYS A 69 6.41 -51.35 64.09
N ASP A 70 7.39 -50.65 63.49
CA ASP A 70 8.13 -51.02 62.26
C ASP A 70 7.31 -51.51 61.06
N ILE A 71 6.16 -50.90 60.82
CA ILE A 71 5.30 -51.25 59.68
C ILE A 71 5.88 -50.65 58.40
N LYS A 72 6.09 -51.53 57.42
CA LYS A 72 6.51 -51.20 56.06
C LYS A 72 5.35 -51.41 55.12
N LEU A 73 5.21 -50.51 54.17
CA LEU A 73 4.22 -50.56 53.09
C LEU A 73 4.94 -50.63 51.76
N HIS A 74 4.52 -51.55 50.90
CA HIS A 74 4.84 -51.50 49.48
C HIS A 74 3.78 -50.64 48.79
N LEU A 75 4.21 -49.67 47.99
CA LEU A 75 3.39 -48.64 47.36
C LEU A 75 3.51 -48.72 45.84
N LYS A 76 2.37 -48.64 45.14
CA LYS A 76 2.29 -48.32 43.71
C LYS A 76 1.61 -46.98 43.55
N ILE A 77 2.39 -45.95 43.24
CA ILE A 77 1.93 -44.56 43.11
C ILE A 77 1.68 -44.26 41.63
N HIS A 78 0.43 -44.00 41.29
CA HIS A 78 0.02 -43.67 39.93
C HIS A 78 0.08 -42.15 39.72
N ILE A 79 1.02 -41.70 38.89
CA ILE A 79 1.13 -40.29 38.49
C ILE A 79 0.27 -40.11 37.23
N PRO A 80 -0.70 -39.17 37.21
CA PRO A 80 -1.51 -38.90 36.02
C PRO A 80 -0.64 -38.68 34.78
N ILE A 81 -1.02 -39.31 33.65
CA ILE A 81 -0.37 -39.18 32.32
C ILE A 81 0.99 -39.91 32.21
N HIS A 82 1.57 -40.41 33.31
CA HIS A 82 2.87 -41.09 33.29
C HIS A 82 2.75 -42.58 33.65
N LEU A 83 2.93 -43.46 32.66
CA LEU A 83 3.11 -44.90 32.84
C LEU A 83 4.60 -45.26 32.73
N PRO A 84 5.12 -46.25 33.50
CA PRO A 84 4.42 -47.09 34.49
C PRO A 84 4.29 -46.45 35.88
N ALA A 85 3.52 -47.06 36.78
CA ALA A 85 3.40 -46.62 38.18
C ALA A 85 4.76 -46.60 38.89
N VAL A 86 4.92 -45.70 39.88
CA VAL A 86 6.12 -45.67 40.72
C VAL A 86 5.98 -46.73 41.80
N GLU A 87 6.95 -47.64 41.90
CA GLU A 87 7.02 -48.60 42.99
C GLU A 87 7.95 -48.09 44.08
N ALA A 88 7.50 -48.15 45.34
CA ALA A 88 8.29 -47.72 46.48
C ALA A 88 7.98 -48.54 47.73
N THR A 89 8.98 -48.74 48.58
CA THR A 89 8.76 -49.24 49.95
C THR A 89 8.89 -48.08 50.93
N ALA A 90 7.93 -47.93 51.83
CA ALA A 90 7.91 -46.82 52.79
C ALA A 90 7.57 -47.29 54.21
N LYS A 91 8.15 -46.63 55.20
CA LYS A 91 7.87 -46.85 56.61
C LYS A 91 6.80 -45.86 57.11
N VAL A 92 5.84 -46.36 57.88
CA VAL A 92 4.85 -45.52 58.57
C VAL A 92 5.58 -44.68 59.62
N SER A 93 5.56 -43.36 59.44
CA SER A 93 6.16 -42.39 60.36
C SER A 93 5.17 -41.92 61.42
N TRP A 94 3.92 -41.72 61.03
CA TRP A 94 2.83 -41.32 61.92
C TRP A 94 1.49 -41.71 61.29
N PHE A 95 0.48 -41.86 62.14
CA PHE A 95 -0.89 -42.16 61.77
C PHE A 95 -1.81 -41.21 62.53
N ARG A 96 -2.81 -40.64 61.86
CA ARG A 96 -3.80 -39.75 62.48
C ARG A 96 -5.18 -40.03 61.90
N GLU A 97 -6.16 -40.09 62.78
CA GLU A 97 -7.57 -40.13 62.45
C GLU A 97 -8.11 -38.69 62.48
N GLU A 98 -8.75 -38.22 61.40
CA GLU A 98 -9.42 -36.92 61.37
C GLU A 98 -10.93 -37.08 61.62
N GLU A 99 -11.46 -36.34 62.59
CA GLU A 99 -12.88 -36.33 62.99
C GLU A 99 -13.81 -35.61 61.99
N SER A 100 -13.39 -35.41 60.73
CA SER A 100 -14.25 -34.78 59.72
C SER A 100 -15.32 -35.77 59.20
N GLN A 101 -16.39 -35.26 58.57
CA GLN A 101 -17.67 -35.96 58.30
C GLN A 101 -17.60 -37.31 57.52
N ALA A 102 -16.44 -37.72 57.05
CA ALA A 102 -16.16 -39.09 56.60
C ALA A 102 -14.85 -39.52 57.25
N SER A 103 -14.83 -40.58 58.06
CA SER A 103 -13.67 -41.10 58.82
C SER A 103 -12.40 -41.17 57.96
N GLN A 104 -11.65 -40.08 57.92
CA GLN A 104 -10.49 -39.93 57.04
C GLN A 104 -9.23 -40.22 57.85
N TYR A 105 -8.43 -41.15 57.34
CA TYR A 105 -7.17 -41.53 57.96
C TYR A 105 -6.00 -40.95 57.16
N LEU A 106 -5.09 -40.29 57.87
CA LEU A 106 -3.88 -39.71 57.32
C LEU A 106 -2.67 -40.51 57.82
N VAL A 107 -1.86 -40.99 56.88
CA VAL A 107 -0.66 -41.79 57.16
C VAL A 107 0.55 -41.08 56.58
N GLY A 108 1.45 -40.62 57.44
CA GLY A 108 2.72 -40.06 57.02
C GLY A 108 3.70 -41.17 56.68
N LEU A 109 4.11 -41.26 55.42
CA LEU A 109 5.04 -42.29 54.94
C LEU A 109 6.41 -41.69 54.65
N LYS A 110 7.48 -42.41 55.01
CA LYS A 110 8.86 -42.08 54.64
C LYS A 110 9.41 -43.17 53.75
N TYR A 111 9.89 -42.82 52.56
CA TYR A 111 10.47 -43.79 51.63
C TYR A 111 11.71 -44.44 52.25
N GLU A 112 11.77 -45.76 52.18
CA GLU A 112 12.91 -46.58 52.54
C GLU A 112 13.66 -47.03 51.27
N GLN A 113 12.91 -47.40 50.23
CA GLN A 113 13.45 -47.74 48.91
C GLN A 113 12.54 -47.17 47.81
N ILE A 114 13.12 -46.37 46.92
CA ILE A 114 12.47 -45.82 45.73
C ILE A 114 13.57 -45.45 44.73
N ASP A 115 13.35 -45.67 43.43
CA ASP A 115 14.33 -45.25 42.42
C ASP A 115 14.47 -43.71 42.42
N ALA A 116 15.70 -43.21 42.39
CA ALA A 116 15.98 -41.78 42.26
C ALA A 116 15.33 -41.15 41.00
N LYS A 117 15.15 -41.91 39.93
CA LYS A 117 14.41 -41.49 38.72
C LYS A 117 12.95 -41.24 39.02
N ASP A 118 12.33 -42.08 39.85
CA ASP A 118 10.92 -41.98 40.23
C ASP A 118 10.67 -40.87 41.24
N VAL A 119 11.56 -40.66 42.21
CA VAL A 119 11.52 -39.47 43.08
C VAL A 119 11.60 -38.20 42.25
N LYS A 120 12.52 -38.13 41.28
CA LYS A 120 12.61 -36.99 40.35
C LYS A 120 11.32 -36.83 39.55
N ARG A 121 10.67 -37.91 39.12
CA ARG A 121 9.41 -37.89 38.37
C ARG A 121 8.26 -37.31 39.20
N ILE A 122 8.06 -37.81 40.43
CA ILE A 122 7.07 -37.29 41.39
C ILE A 122 7.31 -35.80 41.65
N MET A 123 8.55 -35.43 41.95
CA MET A 123 8.87 -34.03 42.28
C MET A 123 8.77 -33.11 41.06
N ARG A 124 9.13 -33.54 39.86
CA ARG A 124 8.94 -32.74 38.64
C ARG A 124 7.45 -32.45 38.40
N PHE A 125 6.58 -33.45 38.58
CA PHE A 125 5.14 -33.25 38.47
C PHE A 125 4.64 -32.28 39.55
N ALA A 126 5.12 -32.42 40.79
CA ALA A 126 4.72 -31.56 41.89
C ALA A 126 5.16 -30.09 41.69
N TYR A 127 6.40 -29.88 41.24
CA TYR A 127 6.90 -28.56 40.89
C TYR A 127 6.21 -27.98 39.66
N SER A 128 5.93 -28.79 38.63
CA SER A 128 5.23 -28.29 37.43
C SER A 128 3.82 -27.84 37.77
N LYS A 129 3.08 -28.59 38.60
CA LYS A 129 1.72 -28.18 39.02
C LYS A 129 1.68 -26.89 39.84
N THR A 130 2.69 -26.66 40.68
CA THR A 130 2.73 -25.45 41.53
C THR A 130 3.32 -24.23 40.82
N LEU A 131 4.28 -24.43 39.92
CA LEU A 131 4.96 -23.35 39.21
C LEU A 131 4.29 -22.98 37.89
N ALA A 132 3.73 -23.95 37.15
CA ALA A 132 3.15 -23.70 35.82
C ALA A 132 2.05 -22.63 35.83
N PRO A 133 1.07 -22.62 36.76
CA PRO A 133 0.06 -21.55 36.79
C PRO A 133 0.66 -20.16 36.96
N ARG A 134 1.73 -20.03 37.76
CA ARG A 134 2.44 -18.75 37.96
C ARG A 134 3.22 -18.33 36.72
N MET A 135 3.87 -19.27 36.05
CA MET A 135 4.59 -19.01 34.80
C MET A 135 3.63 -18.64 33.66
N VAL A 136 2.49 -19.32 33.55
CA VAL A 136 1.43 -18.99 32.59
C VAL A 136 0.89 -17.59 32.87
N MET A 137 0.59 -17.26 34.14
CA MET A 137 0.14 -15.92 34.52
C MET A 137 1.18 -14.84 34.19
N ALA A 138 2.46 -15.09 34.49
CA ALA A 138 3.54 -14.18 34.13
C ALA A 138 3.65 -14.01 32.60
N ALA A 139 3.54 -15.09 31.82
CA ALA A 139 3.53 -15.02 30.36
C ALA A 139 2.34 -14.22 29.82
N VAL A 140 1.14 -14.42 30.38
CA VAL A 140 -0.06 -13.64 30.02
C VAL A 140 0.14 -12.15 30.33
N ILE A 141 0.71 -11.81 31.49
CA ILE A 141 1.01 -10.42 31.86
C ILE A 141 2.03 -9.80 30.90
N ILE A 142 3.10 -10.53 30.55
CA ILE A 142 4.11 -10.08 29.58
C ILE A 142 3.47 -9.85 28.20
N LEU A 143 2.64 -10.77 27.72
CA LEU A 143 1.92 -10.63 26.45
C LEU A 143 0.95 -9.45 26.48
N PHE A 144 0.28 -9.19 27.60
CA PHE A 144 -0.59 -8.03 27.78
C PHE A 144 0.20 -6.72 27.69
N PHE A 145 1.32 -6.60 28.40
CA PHE A 145 2.17 -5.41 28.30
C PHE A 145 2.77 -5.22 26.91
N ALA A 146 3.20 -6.31 26.25
CA ALA A 146 3.69 -6.26 24.88
C ALA A 146 2.58 -5.81 23.90
N PHE A 147 1.36 -6.30 24.07
CA PHE A 147 0.19 -5.88 23.28
C PHE A 147 -0.16 -4.41 23.53
N ALA A 148 -0.14 -3.96 24.78
CA ALA A 148 -0.40 -2.56 25.14
C ALA A 148 0.66 -1.61 24.55
N ALA A 149 1.94 -1.96 24.66
CA ALA A 149 3.04 -1.20 24.07
C ALA A 149 2.97 -1.15 22.54
N SER A 150 2.64 -2.29 21.90
CA SER A 150 2.44 -2.37 20.44
C SER A 150 1.26 -1.48 20.00
N THR A 151 0.14 -1.54 20.72
CA THR A 151 -1.06 -0.72 20.45
C THR A 151 -0.75 0.78 20.60
N TYR A 152 -0.04 1.16 21.67
CA TYR A 152 0.38 2.55 21.90
C TYR A 152 1.28 3.06 20.77
N LYS A 153 2.29 2.28 20.38
CA LYS A 153 3.18 2.63 19.27
C LYS A 153 2.41 2.75 17.95
N ASN A 154 1.45 1.87 17.69
CA ASN A 154 0.63 1.93 16.48
C ASN A 154 -0.23 3.20 16.41
N ILE A 155 -0.84 3.60 17.54
CA ILE A 155 -1.60 4.85 17.64
C ILE A 155 -0.69 6.05 17.36
N GLN A 156 0.52 6.06 17.94
CA GLN A 156 1.49 7.14 17.74
C GLN A 156 1.94 7.25 16.28
N LEU A 157 2.27 6.12 15.64
CA LEU A 157 2.66 6.07 14.23
C LEU A 157 1.53 6.53 13.32
N SER A 158 0.31 6.05 13.57
CA SER A 158 -0.88 6.44 12.83
C SER A 158 -1.17 7.93 12.92
N ALA A 159 -0.99 8.54 14.10
CA ALA A 159 -1.15 9.97 14.30
C ALA A 159 -0.08 10.78 13.54
N ALA A 160 1.18 10.33 13.58
CA ALA A 160 2.27 10.98 12.86
C ALA A 160 2.08 10.92 11.33
N SER A 161 1.68 9.76 10.79
CA SER A 161 1.43 9.58 9.37
C SER A 161 0.23 10.40 8.89
N ARG A 162 -0.86 10.47 9.67
CA ARG A 162 -2.00 11.36 9.37
C ARG A 162 -1.58 12.83 9.32
N LYS A 163 -0.77 13.29 10.27
CA LYS A 163 -0.25 14.67 10.28
C LYS A 163 0.57 14.99 9.04
N LEU A 164 1.44 14.06 8.62
CA LEU A 164 2.26 14.23 7.42
C LEU A 164 1.41 14.35 6.14
N ILE A 165 0.34 13.57 6.05
CA ILE A 165 -0.61 13.63 4.94
C ILE A 165 -1.36 14.97 4.97
N GLU A 166 -1.82 15.42 6.13
CA GLU A 166 -2.50 16.72 6.28
C GLU A 166 -1.60 17.90 5.91
N GLU A 167 -0.34 17.91 6.36
CA GLU A 167 0.65 18.93 6.02
C GLU A 167 0.91 19.00 4.51
N MET A 168 1.06 17.84 3.85
CA MET A 168 1.26 17.80 2.40
C MET A 168 0.03 18.30 1.63
N VAL A 169 -1.18 17.92 2.04
CA VAL A 169 -2.41 18.42 1.38
C VAL A 169 -2.56 19.92 1.61
N GLY A 170 -2.27 20.41 2.81
CA GLY A 170 -2.21 21.85 3.10
C GLY A 170 -1.22 22.57 2.19
N MET A 171 -0.04 21.98 1.98
CA MET A 171 0.98 22.56 1.10
C MET A 171 0.60 22.57 -0.37
N ALA A 172 -0.07 21.52 -0.86
CA ALA A 172 -0.61 21.49 -2.21
C ALA A 172 -1.64 22.61 -2.44
N LYS A 173 -2.45 22.92 -1.43
CA LYS A 173 -3.39 24.06 -1.48
C LYS A 173 -2.70 25.41 -1.48
N GLU A 174 -1.71 25.60 -0.58
CA GLU A 174 -0.97 26.87 -0.50
C GLU A 174 -0.17 27.14 -1.78
N ALA A 175 0.43 26.10 -2.37
CA ALA A 175 1.12 26.18 -3.66
C ALA A 175 0.18 26.62 -4.79
N ARG A 176 -1.03 26.03 -4.83
CA ARG A 176 -2.06 26.43 -5.80
C ARG A 176 -2.49 27.89 -5.62
N PHE A 177 -2.80 28.29 -4.39
CA PHE A 177 -3.19 29.67 -4.10
C PHE A 177 -2.11 30.66 -4.53
N SER A 178 -0.85 30.36 -4.21
CA SER A 178 0.30 31.22 -4.55
C SER A 178 0.52 31.30 -6.07
N ARG A 179 0.25 30.21 -6.84
CA ARG A 179 0.28 30.24 -8.30
C ARG A 179 -0.85 31.06 -8.90
N ASP A 180 -2.07 30.90 -8.37
CA ASP A 180 -3.23 31.66 -8.84
C ASP A 180 -3.04 33.16 -8.59
N GLU A 181 -2.45 33.51 -7.45
CA GLU A 181 -2.03 34.87 -7.10
C GLU A 181 -0.95 35.40 -8.06
N LEU A 182 0.12 34.65 -8.30
CA LEU A 182 1.16 35.00 -9.27
C LEU A 182 0.58 35.23 -10.67
N GLY A 183 -0.30 34.34 -11.13
CA GLY A 183 -0.96 34.48 -12.43
C GLY A 183 -1.90 35.69 -12.50
N ARG A 184 -2.52 36.09 -11.38
CA ARG A 184 -3.30 37.34 -11.28
C ARG A 184 -2.38 38.56 -11.40
N ILE A 185 -1.27 38.58 -10.66
CA ILE A 185 -0.27 39.67 -10.70
C ILE A 185 0.27 39.83 -12.12
N GLN A 186 0.64 38.74 -12.78
CA GLN A 186 1.15 38.75 -14.15
C GLN A 186 0.11 39.29 -15.16
N ARG A 187 -1.15 38.88 -15.06
CA ARG A 187 -2.23 39.42 -15.91
C ARG A 187 -2.46 40.91 -15.68
N GLU A 188 -2.42 41.34 -14.41
CA GLU A 188 -2.55 42.76 -14.08
C GLU A 188 -1.36 43.56 -14.63
N ARG A 189 -0.13 43.05 -14.50
CA ARG A 189 1.08 43.67 -15.05
C ARG A 189 0.96 43.84 -16.56
N LEU A 190 0.62 42.77 -17.30
CA LEU A 190 0.44 42.84 -18.75
C LEU A 190 -0.61 43.86 -19.17
N SER A 191 -1.72 43.97 -18.43
CA SER A 191 -2.76 44.97 -18.71
C SER A 191 -2.29 46.42 -18.43
N VAL A 192 -1.46 46.63 -17.40
CA VAL A 192 -0.89 47.96 -17.09
C VAL A 192 0.20 48.32 -18.12
N GLU A 193 1.01 47.36 -18.56
CA GLU A 193 2.00 47.53 -19.63
C GLU A 193 1.33 47.93 -20.96
N GLU A 194 0.21 47.31 -21.31
CA GLU A 194 -0.57 47.70 -22.50
C GLU A 194 -1.07 49.15 -22.42
N LYS A 195 -1.57 49.57 -21.25
CA LYS A 195 -1.99 50.97 -21.01
C LYS A 195 -0.83 51.94 -21.05
N PHE A 196 0.34 51.53 -20.56
CA PHE A 196 1.56 52.32 -20.59
C PHE A 196 2.03 52.56 -22.02
N GLU A 197 2.01 51.53 -22.87
CA GLU A 197 2.31 51.64 -24.30
C GLU A 197 1.29 52.55 -25.02
N GLU A 198 0.00 52.44 -24.71
CA GLU A 198 -1.02 53.33 -25.26
C GLU A 198 -0.81 54.79 -24.84
N ALA A 199 -0.46 55.03 -23.57
CA ALA A 199 -0.15 56.36 -23.06
C ALA A 199 1.09 56.97 -23.75
N ASN A 200 2.16 56.18 -23.92
CA ASN A 200 3.35 56.59 -24.67
C ASN A 200 3.02 56.98 -26.11
N LYS A 201 2.16 56.21 -26.78
CA LYS A 201 1.71 56.52 -28.15
C LYS A 201 0.92 57.83 -28.20
N LYS A 202 0.04 58.08 -27.23
CA LYS A 202 -0.74 59.33 -27.12
C LYS A 202 0.16 60.55 -26.83
N ILE A 203 1.13 60.40 -25.93
CA ILE A 203 2.12 61.46 -25.64
C ILE A 203 2.86 61.83 -26.93
N LYS A 204 3.39 60.83 -27.66
CA LYS A 204 4.10 61.06 -28.92
C LYS A 204 3.24 61.78 -29.97
N GLN A 205 1.98 61.35 -30.15
CA GLN A 205 1.05 62.03 -31.05
C GLN A 205 0.79 63.48 -30.64
N GLN A 206 0.70 63.74 -29.33
CA GLN A 206 0.44 65.07 -28.81
C GLN A 206 1.67 65.98 -28.88
N GLU A 207 2.88 65.44 -28.68
CA GLU A 207 4.16 66.12 -28.92
C GLU A 207 4.27 66.56 -30.39
N GLU A 208 3.97 65.65 -31.34
CA GLU A 208 3.95 65.94 -32.77
C GLU A 208 2.94 67.05 -33.10
N ALA A 209 1.73 67.01 -32.51
CA ALA A 209 0.70 68.05 -32.70
C ALA A 209 1.12 69.41 -32.13
N VAL A 210 1.72 69.44 -30.94
CA VAL A 210 2.28 70.67 -30.34
C VAL A 210 3.38 71.23 -31.24
N GLN A 211 4.26 70.38 -31.76
CA GLN A 211 5.36 70.81 -32.62
C GLN A 211 4.85 71.36 -33.97
N GLN A 212 3.91 70.68 -34.61
CA GLN A 212 3.27 71.16 -35.84
C GLN A 212 2.58 72.51 -35.63
N LYS A 213 1.81 72.67 -34.54
CA LYS A 213 1.13 73.94 -34.24
C LYS A 213 2.10 75.07 -33.88
N THR A 214 3.21 74.74 -33.24
CA THR A 214 4.28 75.70 -32.93
C THR A 214 4.98 76.18 -34.20
N GLU A 215 5.25 75.30 -35.17
CA GLU A 215 5.79 75.68 -36.48
C GLU A 215 4.77 76.51 -37.29
N GLU A 216 3.49 76.14 -37.27
CA GLU A 216 2.43 76.92 -37.90
C GLU A 216 2.32 78.34 -37.32
N LEU A 217 2.52 78.51 -36.00
CA LEU A 217 2.51 79.82 -35.34
C LEU A 217 3.66 80.72 -35.84
N LYS A 218 4.84 80.16 -36.12
CA LYS A 218 6.01 80.91 -36.64
C LYS A 218 5.81 81.48 -38.04
N LEU A 219 4.88 80.91 -38.82
CA LEU A 219 4.58 81.32 -40.19
C LEU A 219 3.52 82.44 -40.27
N VAL A 220 2.90 82.83 -39.16
CA VAL A 220 1.88 83.89 -39.10
C VAL A 220 2.56 85.27 -39.07
N GLN A 221 2.17 86.17 -39.98
CA GLN A 221 2.67 87.56 -40.01
C GLN A 221 2.11 88.40 -38.85
N ASN A 222 2.92 89.32 -38.32
CA ASN A 222 2.72 90.06 -37.05
C ASN A 222 1.46 90.93 -36.94
N ASP A 223 0.72 91.16 -38.03
CA ASP A 223 -0.35 92.15 -38.08
C ASP A 223 -1.74 91.62 -37.66
N ASN A 224 -1.89 90.30 -37.45
CA ASN A 224 -3.17 89.67 -37.09
C ASN A 224 -3.19 89.14 -35.64
N LEU A 225 -3.19 90.07 -34.68
CA LEU A 225 -3.06 89.82 -33.25
C LEU A 225 -4.11 88.86 -32.65
N ILE A 226 -5.30 88.79 -33.25
CA ILE A 226 -6.42 87.94 -32.78
C ILE A 226 -6.15 86.46 -33.10
N GLU A 227 -5.67 86.17 -34.32
CA GLU A 227 -5.36 84.80 -34.75
C GLU A 227 -4.13 84.24 -34.02
N LEU A 228 -3.15 85.11 -33.73
CA LEU A 228 -1.95 84.76 -32.95
C LEU A 228 -2.30 84.31 -31.53
N LYS A 229 -3.12 85.10 -30.81
CA LYS A 229 -3.61 84.75 -29.46
C LYS A 229 -4.46 83.48 -29.44
N ARG A 230 -5.23 83.22 -30.50
CA ARG A 230 -6.04 82.01 -30.59
C ARG A 230 -5.15 80.77 -30.71
N ARG A 231 -4.14 80.80 -31.58
CA ARG A 231 -3.20 79.68 -31.77
C ARG A 231 -2.29 79.46 -30.55
N GLU A 232 -1.90 80.53 -29.87
CA GLU A 232 -1.20 80.43 -28.57
C GLU A 232 -2.03 79.68 -27.52
N ARG A 233 -3.33 79.97 -27.40
CA ARG A 233 -4.25 79.24 -26.51
C ARG A 233 -4.41 77.77 -26.92
N GLU A 234 -4.48 77.48 -28.22
CA GLU A 234 -4.54 76.09 -28.71
C GLU A 234 -3.26 75.32 -28.33
N ILE A 235 -2.08 75.93 -28.45
CA ILE A 235 -0.80 75.32 -28.02
C ILE A 235 -0.76 75.13 -26.50
N GLU A 236 -1.20 76.11 -25.70
CA GLU A 236 -1.28 75.97 -24.25
C GLU A 236 -2.23 74.85 -23.83
N ALA A 237 -3.40 74.72 -24.47
CA ALA A 237 -4.34 73.64 -24.22
C ALA A 237 -3.73 72.27 -24.53
N LEU A 238 -3.01 72.14 -25.66
CA LEU A 238 -2.31 70.90 -26.01
C LEU A 238 -1.19 70.56 -25.01
N LYS A 239 -0.41 71.56 -24.56
CA LYS A 239 0.63 71.38 -23.54
C LYS A 239 0.03 70.96 -22.19
N ALA A 240 -1.12 71.50 -21.80
CA ALA A 240 -1.81 71.09 -20.56
C ALA A 240 -2.27 69.63 -20.61
N VAL A 241 -2.76 69.17 -21.77
CA VAL A 241 -3.08 67.74 -22.00
C VAL A 241 -1.81 66.88 -21.91
N LEU A 242 -0.70 67.35 -22.48
CA LEU A 242 0.59 66.65 -22.47
C LEU A 242 1.10 66.44 -21.03
N VAL A 243 1.06 67.49 -20.19
CA VAL A 243 1.40 67.39 -18.76
C VAL A 243 0.52 66.36 -18.04
N THR A 244 -0.78 66.32 -18.35
CA THR A 244 -1.71 65.35 -17.75
C THR A 244 -1.39 63.92 -18.17
N LEU A 245 -1.03 63.71 -19.44
CA LEU A 245 -0.61 62.41 -19.97
C LEU A 245 0.73 61.96 -19.38
N GLU A 246 1.69 62.87 -19.20
CA GLU A 246 2.97 62.58 -18.53
C GLU A 246 2.77 62.17 -17.07
N GLN A 247 1.91 62.86 -16.31
CA GLN A 247 1.55 62.47 -14.95
C GLN A 247 0.89 61.09 -14.91
N SER A 248 -0.02 60.81 -15.84
CA SER A 248 -0.63 59.49 -16.00
C SER A 248 0.41 58.42 -16.32
N LYS A 249 1.41 58.72 -17.17
CA LYS A 249 2.50 57.81 -17.51
C LYS A 249 3.34 57.46 -16.28
N THR A 250 3.78 58.45 -15.50
CA THR A 250 4.55 58.22 -14.27
C THR A 250 3.76 57.36 -13.27
N GLY A 251 2.45 57.62 -13.11
CA GLY A 251 1.59 56.77 -12.27
C GLY A 251 1.49 55.31 -12.75
N LEU A 252 1.54 55.07 -14.06
CA LEU A 252 1.59 53.72 -14.63
C LEU A 252 2.97 53.07 -14.42
N GLU A 253 4.07 53.81 -14.55
CA GLU A 253 5.44 53.33 -14.28
C GLU A 253 5.59 52.88 -12.82
N ASP A 254 5.12 53.69 -11.87
CA ASP A 254 5.12 53.35 -10.45
C ASP A 254 4.29 52.09 -10.17
N LYS A 255 3.14 51.96 -10.84
CA LYS A 255 2.30 50.76 -10.71
C LYS A 255 2.98 49.51 -11.27
N ILE A 256 3.67 49.60 -12.40
CA ILE A 256 4.48 48.50 -12.96
C ILE A 256 5.58 48.12 -11.97
N GLY A 257 6.31 49.11 -11.42
CA GLY A 257 7.35 48.87 -10.41
C GLY A 257 6.83 48.20 -9.14
N GLY A 258 5.63 48.58 -8.68
CA GLY A 258 4.93 47.91 -7.58
C GLY A 258 4.58 46.46 -7.89
N LEU A 259 3.97 46.20 -9.05
CA LEU A 259 3.59 44.85 -9.49
C LEU A 259 4.81 43.94 -9.70
N LEU A 260 5.94 44.46 -10.18
CA LEU A 260 7.18 43.70 -10.31
C LEU A 260 7.72 43.24 -8.94
N LYS A 261 7.65 44.11 -7.92
CA LYS A 261 8.04 43.74 -6.55
C LYS A 261 7.09 42.69 -5.94
N GLU A 262 5.78 42.82 -6.20
CA GLU A 262 4.80 41.81 -5.80
C GLU A 262 5.04 40.48 -6.51
N GLU A 263 5.35 40.50 -7.81
CA GLU A 263 5.70 39.32 -8.61
C GLU A 263 6.96 38.63 -8.05
N GLU A 264 8.01 39.39 -7.76
CA GLU A 264 9.25 38.88 -7.16
C GLU A 264 8.98 38.26 -5.78
N GLY A 265 8.21 38.93 -4.92
CA GLY A 265 7.83 38.41 -3.60
C GLY A 265 7.02 37.13 -3.69
N ALA A 266 6.07 37.04 -4.62
CA ALA A 266 5.28 35.85 -4.88
C ALA A 266 6.14 34.69 -5.40
N LEU A 267 7.12 34.96 -6.27
CA LEU A 267 8.07 33.96 -6.76
C LEU A 267 8.96 33.40 -5.66
N VAL A 268 9.48 34.26 -4.75
CA VAL A 268 10.27 33.82 -3.59
C VAL A 268 9.44 32.89 -2.69
N LYS A 269 8.22 33.31 -2.33
CA LYS A 269 7.30 32.48 -1.52
C LYS A 269 7.00 31.14 -2.20
N LEU A 270 6.78 31.14 -3.50
CA LEU A 270 6.52 29.93 -4.26
C LEU A 270 7.76 29.01 -4.30
N GLY A 271 8.97 29.58 -4.35
CA GLY A 271 10.23 28.85 -4.19
C GLY A 271 10.33 28.14 -2.84
N GLU A 272 10.04 28.84 -1.74
CA GLU A 272 10.06 28.25 -0.38
C GLU A 272 9.01 27.13 -0.22
N ILE A 273 7.80 27.35 -0.74
CA ILE A 273 6.73 26.34 -0.74
C ILE A 273 7.20 25.10 -1.51
N LYS A 274 7.83 25.29 -2.68
CA LYS A 274 8.31 24.20 -3.51
C LYS A 274 9.37 23.36 -2.79
N GLU A 275 10.34 23.98 -2.12
CA GLU A 275 11.38 23.26 -1.38
C GLU A 275 10.77 22.42 -0.23
N LYS A 276 9.91 23.02 0.59
CA LYS A 276 9.21 22.30 1.68
C LYS A 276 8.37 21.16 1.13
N LYS A 277 7.69 21.40 0.02
CA LYS A 277 6.85 20.42 -0.65
C LYS A 277 7.67 19.23 -1.14
N GLU A 278 8.83 19.43 -1.78
CA GLU A 278 9.67 18.32 -2.26
C GLU A 278 10.09 17.39 -1.11
N ILE A 279 10.39 17.95 0.07
CA ILE A 279 10.71 17.17 1.28
C ILE A 279 9.50 16.35 1.74
N LEU A 280 8.32 16.97 1.82
CA LEU A 280 7.09 16.32 2.27
C LEU A 280 6.59 15.25 1.28
N GLU A 281 6.66 15.52 -0.03
CA GLU A 281 6.33 14.56 -1.08
C GLU A 281 7.23 13.33 -0.95
N LYS A 282 8.55 13.53 -0.88
CA LYS A 282 9.49 12.42 -0.71
C LYS A 282 9.16 11.59 0.53
N ALA A 283 8.84 12.23 1.65
CA ALA A 283 8.45 11.54 2.87
C ALA A 283 7.15 10.73 2.68
N ASN A 284 6.12 11.33 2.07
CA ASN A 284 4.84 10.65 1.83
C ASN A 284 4.93 9.49 0.84
N PHE A 285 5.69 9.62 -0.26
CA PHE A 285 5.91 8.52 -1.19
C PHE A 285 6.74 7.39 -0.56
N GLU A 286 7.69 7.70 0.32
CA GLU A 286 8.37 6.64 1.09
C GLU A 286 7.39 5.94 2.04
N LYS A 287 6.49 6.68 2.70
CA LYS A 287 5.42 6.12 3.53
C LYS A 287 4.44 5.23 2.73
N MET A 288 4.09 5.61 1.51
CA MET A 288 3.34 4.75 0.58
C MET A 288 4.06 3.45 0.26
N TYR A 289 5.37 3.53 -0.01
CA TYR A 289 6.14 2.34 -0.24
C TYR A 289 6.22 1.45 1.01
N GLN A 290 6.38 2.04 2.20
CA GLN A 290 6.29 1.30 3.46
C GLN A 290 4.93 0.65 3.67
N TRP A 291 3.84 1.33 3.31
CA TRP A 291 2.49 0.75 3.30
C TRP A 291 2.44 -0.53 2.45
N VAL A 292 2.99 -0.53 1.24
CA VAL A 292 3.05 -1.76 0.41
C VAL A 292 3.84 -2.86 1.12
N LYS A 293 4.99 -2.54 1.71
CA LYS A 293 5.85 -3.51 2.40
C LYS A 293 5.19 -4.18 3.59
N ILE A 294 4.58 -3.41 4.48
CA ILE A 294 4.01 -3.93 5.74
C ILE A 294 2.75 -4.78 5.53
N HIS A 295 2.08 -4.64 4.38
CA HIS A 295 0.92 -5.46 4.01
C HIS A 295 1.27 -6.80 3.38
N GLN A 296 2.56 -7.08 3.12
CA GLN A 296 2.95 -8.39 2.63
C GLN A 296 2.72 -9.47 3.68
N ASN A 297 1.88 -10.44 3.35
CA ASN A 297 1.61 -11.58 4.20
C ASN A 297 2.88 -12.44 4.33
N PRO A 298 3.38 -12.69 5.55
CA PRO A 298 4.64 -13.41 5.74
C PRO A 298 4.56 -14.90 5.38
N ARG A 299 3.36 -15.48 5.30
CA ARG A 299 3.14 -16.90 4.98
C ARG A 299 3.02 -17.14 3.48
N THR A 300 2.18 -16.37 2.79
CA THR A 300 1.91 -16.56 1.36
C THR A 300 2.80 -15.68 0.48
N GLY A 301 3.37 -14.61 1.03
CA GLY A 301 4.07 -13.58 0.27
C GLY A 301 3.16 -12.58 -0.43
N LEU A 302 1.83 -12.81 -0.43
CA LEU A 302 0.85 -11.99 -1.14
C LEU A 302 0.46 -10.73 -0.37
N ILE A 303 -0.10 -9.74 -1.09
CA ILE A 303 -0.59 -8.47 -0.55
C ILE A 303 -2.06 -8.31 -0.94
N ALA A 304 -2.91 -7.89 0.01
CA ALA A 304 -4.32 -7.58 -0.32
C ALA A 304 -4.41 -6.42 -1.30
N SER A 305 -5.20 -6.58 -2.34
CA SER A 305 -5.42 -5.59 -3.39
C SER A 305 -6.19 -4.36 -2.90
N PHE A 306 -7.16 -4.57 -2.00
CA PHE A 306 -8.07 -3.54 -1.50
C PHE A 306 -8.18 -3.59 0.03
N GLU A 307 -7.24 -2.95 0.71
CA GLU A 307 -7.20 -2.89 2.17
C GLU A 307 -8.45 -2.18 2.72
N GLY A 308 -9.22 -2.85 3.57
CA GLY A 308 -10.39 -2.25 4.25
C GLY A 308 -11.73 -2.51 3.55
N ASP A 309 -11.73 -3.12 2.37
CA ASP A 309 -12.94 -3.65 1.74
C ASP A 309 -13.38 -4.94 2.47
N GLY A 310 -14.67 -5.07 2.78
CA GLY A 310 -15.20 -6.23 3.50
C GLY A 310 -15.26 -7.52 2.69
N GLU A 311 -15.36 -7.43 1.36
CA GLU A 311 -15.44 -8.58 0.44
C GLU A 311 -14.11 -8.83 -0.26
N LEU A 312 -13.39 -7.76 -0.63
CA LEU A 312 -12.13 -7.83 -1.37
C LEU A 312 -10.88 -7.75 -0.48
N GLY A 313 -11.04 -7.50 0.83
CA GLY A 313 -9.93 -7.23 1.75
C GLY A 313 -8.95 -8.37 2.02
N ASP A 314 -9.29 -9.60 1.63
CA ASP A 314 -8.39 -10.76 1.67
C ASP A 314 -8.04 -11.26 0.26
N ILE A 315 -8.34 -10.51 -0.80
CA ILE A 315 -8.06 -10.93 -2.19
C ILE A 315 -6.78 -10.26 -2.69
N ALA A 316 -5.91 -11.06 -3.29
CA ALA A 316 -4.72 -10.67 -4.03
C ALA A 316 -4.94 -10.94 -5.52
N PHE A 317 -5.24 -9.89 -6.29
CA PHE A 317 -5.32 -9.99 -7.75
C PHE A 317 -3.94 -10.13 -8.36
N THR A 318 -3.79 -11.06 -9.31
CA THR A 318 -2.50 -11.39 -9.94
C THR A 318 -1.85 -10.20 -10.62
N TYR A 319 -2.64 -9.31 -11.22
CA TYR A 319 -2.16 -8.04 -11.75
C TYR A 319 -1.48 -7.19 -10.66
N ASP A 320 -2.16 -6.95 -9.54
CA ASP A 320 -1.60 -6.13 -8.45
C ASP A 320 -0.37 -6.77 -7.81
N GLN A 321 -0.32 -8.11 -7.73
CA GLN A 321 0.86 -8.82 -7.24
C GLN A 321 2.06 -8.65 -8.19
N ALA A 322 1.82 -8.64 -9.50
CA ALA A 322 2.85 -8.35 -10.49
C ALA A 322 3.39 -6.92 -10.32
N LEU A 323 2.52 -5.93 -10.09
CA LEU A 323 2.93 -4.56 -9.79
C LEU A 323 3.79 -4.50 -8.52
N ALA A 324 3.41 -5.23 -7.46
CA ALA A 324 4.17 -5.28 -6.21
C ALA A 324 5.57 -5.88 -6.41
N VAL A 325 5.69 -6.95 -7.20
CA VAL A 325 7.00 -7.53 -7.57
C VAL A 325 7.87 -6.50 -8.28
N ILE A 326 7.31 -5.76 -9.25
CA ILE A 326 8.04 -4.73 -9.99
C ILE A 326 8.48 -3.61 -9.05
N ALA A 327 7.60 -3.12 -8.17
CA ALA A 327 7.92 -2.08 -7.19
C ALA A 327 9.01 -2.51 -6.21
N PHE A 328 8.93 -3.73 -5.67
CA PHE A 328 9.98 -4.29 -4.81
C PHE A 328 11.31 -4.46 -5.54
N SER A 329 11.27 -4.94 -6.79
CA SER A 329 12.48 -5.10 -7.61
C SER A 329 13.16 -3.75 -7.91
N TYR A 330 12.38 -2.72 -8.26
CA TYR A 330 12.88 -1.37 -8.48
C TYR A 330 13.56 -0.78 -7.24
N ARG A 331 13.02 -1.08 -6.06
CA ARG A 331 13.58 -0.67 -4.76
C ARG A 331 14.67 -1.61 -4.25
N LYS A 332 15.08 -2.60 -5.04
CA LYS A 332 16.12 -3.59 -4.75
C LYS A 332 15.82 -4.48 -3.53
N GLU A 333 14.54 -4.62 -3.19
CA GLU A 333 14.03 -5.45 -2.10
C GLU A 333 13.66 -6.83 -2.66
N TYR A 334 14.66 -7.50 -3.24
CA TYR A 334 14.47 -8.72 -4.03
C TYR A 334 13.90 -9.88 -3.20
N ASP A 335 14.15 -9.93 -1.89
CA ASP A 335 13.55 -10.94 -1.00
C ASP A 335 12.02 -10.79 -0.92
N LEU A 336 11.50 -9.56 -0.90
CA LEU A 336 10.05 -9.30 -0.88
C LEU A 336 9.42 -9.65 -2.23
N ALA A 337 10.07 -9.26 -3.33
CA ALA A 337 9.65 -9.64 -4.68
C ALA A 337 9.67 -11.17 -4.87
N GLY A 338 10.73 -11.81 -4.39
CA GLY A 338 10.96 -13.24 -4.47
C GLY A 338 9.87 -14.05 -3.76
N LYS A 339 9.34 -13.61 -2.62
CA LYS A 339 8.23 -14.30 -1.93
C LYS A 339 6.96 -14.39 -2.78
N ILE A 340 6.59 -13.31 -3.48
CA ILE A 340 5.44 -13.32 -4.39
C ILE A 340 5.74 -14.25 -5.58
N LEU A 341 6.93 -14.14 -6.17
CA LEU A 341 7.30 -14.98 -7.31
C LEU A 341 7.42 -16.47 -6.93
N ASP A 342 7.87 -16.80 -5.72
CA ASP A 342 7.93 -18.16 -5.18
C ASP A 342 6.53 -18.77 -5.03
N PHE A 343 5.56 -17.97 -4.61
CA PHE A 343 4.15 -18.38 -4.59
C PHE A 343 3.66 -18.78 -5.97
N TYR A 344 3.91 -17.97 -7.01
CA TYR A 344 3.52 -18.30 -8.38
C TYR A 344 4.34 -19.46 -8.96
N LEU A 345 5.64 -19.53 -8.66
CA LEU A 345 6.51 -20.62 -9.10
C LEU A 345 6.00 -21.97 -8.60
N SER A 346 5.50 -22.04 -7.36
CA SER A 346 4.91 -23.26 -6.78
C SER A 346 3.64 -23.73 -7.48
N ARG A 347 3.05 -22.89 -8.36
CA ARG A 347 1.77 -23.12 -9.07
C ARG A 347 1.92 -23.23 -10.58
N ALA A 348 3.14 -23.17 -11.09
CA ALA A 348 3.45 -23.17 -12.53
C ALA A 348 3.06 -24.47 -13.28
N HIS A 349 2.41 -25.43 -12.62
CA HIS A 349 1.94 -26.68 -13.24
C HIS A 349 0.65 -26.52 -14.09
N ASN A 350 0.02 -25.34 -14.10
CA ASN A 350 -1.17 -25.10 -14.92
C ASN A 350 -0.79 -24.75 -16.37
N LYS A 351 -1.17 -25.61 -17.33
CA LYS A 351 -0.87 -25.42 -18.77
C LYS A 351 -1.56 -24.21 -19.42
N ASN A 352 -2.47 -23.55 -18.70
CA ASN A 352 -3.31 -22.45 -19.21
C ASN A 352 -3.05 -21.11 -18.50
N GLY A 353 -1.92 -20.95 -17.79
CA GLY A 353 -1.61 -19.74 -17.03
C GLY A 353 -2.11 -19.79 -15.58
N PHE A 354 -2.07 -18.65 -14.92
CA PHE A 354 -2.41 -18.45 -13.51
C PHE A 354 -3.80 -17.83 -13.38
N TYR A 355 -4.47 -18.18 -12.29
CA TYR A 355 -5.76 -17.60 -11.91
C TYR A 355 -5.67 -16.10 -11.60
N ASN A 356 -6.78 -15.39 -11.79
CA ASN A 356 -6.84 -13.94 -11.62
C ASN A 356 -6.70 -13.49 -10.16
N GLY A 357 -7.11 -14.31 -9.19
CA GLY A 357 -7.10 -13.91 -7.79
C GLY A 357 -6.87 -15.08 -6.82
N TYR A 358 -6.25 -14.75 -5.70
CA TYR A 358 -6.01 -15.67 -4.59
C TYR A 358 -6.33 -15.03 -3.26
N TYR A 359 -6.69 -15.84 -2.26
CA TYR A 359 -6.79 -15.38 -0.88
C TYR A 359 -5.40 -15.10 -0.29
N VAL A 360 -5.20 -13.93 0.31
CA VAL A 360 -3.93 -13.54 0.93
C VAL A 360 -3.64 -14.42 2.14
N SER A 361 -4.66 -14.74 2.93
CA SER A 361 -4.54 -15.52 4.17
C SER A 361 -4.15 -16.99 3.97
N SER A 362 -4.79 -17.68 3.02
CA SER A 362 -4.59 -19.12 2.78
C SER A 362 -3.75 -19.41 1.53
N GLY A 363 -3.76 -18.51 0.56
CA GLY A 363 -3.22 -18.73 -0.77
C GLY A 363 -4.19 -19.44 -1.72
N ASP A 364 -5.37 -19.88 -1.28
CA ASP A 364 -6.31 -20.58 -2.16
C ASP A 364 -6.83 -19.69 -3.30
N VAL A 365 -7.33 -20.29 -4.37
CA VAL A 365 -7.89 -19.53 -5.50
C VAL A 365 -9.17 -18.82 -5.06
N SER A 366 -9.25 -17.50 -5.28
CA SER A 366 -10.46 -16.71 -5.05
C SER A 366 -11.25 -16.49 -6.34
N GLU A 367 -10.55 -16.35 -7.48
CA GLU A 367 -11.15 -16.17 -8.80
C GLU A 367 -10.53 -17.14 -9.81
N PHE A 368 -11.32 -18.13 -10.25
CA PHE A 368 -10.87 -19.21 -11.13
C PHE A 368 -10.74 -18.81 -12.61
N ILE A 369 -11.04 -17.56 -12.95
CA ILE A 369 -10.89 -17.05 -14.30
C ILE A 369 -9.39 -16.86 -14.59
N VAL A 370 -8.98 -17.15 -15.83
CA VAL A 370 -7.61 -16.96 -16.29
C VAL A 370 -7.60 -15.96 -17.44
N HIS A 371 -7.13 -14.74 -17.18
CA HIS A 371 -7.01 -13.69 -18.19
C HIS A 371 -5.58 -13.49 -18.69
N SER A 372 -5.44 -13.13 -19.96
CA SER A 372 -4.17 -12.84 -20.62
C SER A 372 -3.47 -11.65 -19.98
N GLY A 373 -4.17 -10.55 -19.69
CA GLY A 373 -3.59 -9.34 -19.07
C GLY A 373 -2.85 -9.60 -17.75
N PRO A 374 -3.52 -10.08 -16.67
CA PRO A 374 -2.87 -10.37 -15.39
C PRO A 374 -1.67 -11.32 -15.51
N ASN A 375 -1.75 -12.30 -16.41
CA ASN A 375 -0.65 -13.22 -16.67
C ASN A 375 0.51 -12.57 -17.42
N LEU A 376 0.25 -11.76 -18.45
CA LEU A 376 1.28 -10.99 -19.14
C LEU A 376 2.01 -10.08 -18.15
N TRP A 377 1.28 -9.41 -17.25
CA TRP A 377 1.86 -8.63 -16.16
C TRP A 377 2.74 -9.44 -15.21
N LEU A 378 2.31 -10.63 -14.80
CA LEU A 378 3.16 -11.54 -14.01
C LEU A 378 4.44 -11.94 -14.76
N GLY A 379 4.33 -12.14 -16.07
CA GLY A 379 5.48 -12.37 -16.94
C GLY A 379 6.42 -11.16 -16.99
N ILE A 380 5.87 -9.96 -17.19
CA ILE A 380 6.61 -8.69 -17.15
C ILE A 380 7.32 -8.52 -15.81
N ALA A 381 6.65 -8.82 -14.70
CA ALA A 381 7.22 -8.74 -13.36
C ALA A 381 8.41 -9.70 -13.17
N ALA A 382 8.31 -10.94 -13.64
CA ALA A 382 9.43 -11.89 -13.62
C ALA A 382 10.62 -11.41 -14.48
N LEU A 383 10.35 -10.77 -15.62
CA LEU A 383 11.39 -10.20 -16.49
C LEU A 383 12.05 -8.94 -15.87
N GLN A 384 11.26 -8.05 -15.26
CA GLN A 384 11.76 -6.90 -14.51
C GLN A 384 12.63 -7.33 -13.34
N TYR A 385 12.15 -8.30 -12.54
CA TYR A 385 12.94 -8.88 -11.45
C TYR A 385 14.26 -9.44 -11.98
N THR A 386 14.22 -10.21 -13.07
CA THR A 386 15.43 -10.80 -13.69
C THR A 386 16.42 -9.72 -14.10
N GLN A 387 15.96 -8.67 -14.79
CA GLN A 387 16.81 -7.58 -15.25
C GLN A 387 17.44 -6.82 -14.08
N LEU A 388 16.64 -6.48 -13.07
CA LEU A 388 17.06 -5.62 -11.97
C LEU A 388 17.91 -6.36 -10.92
N SER A 389 17.66 -7.65 -10.68
CA SER A 389 18.41 -8.46 -9.69
C SER A 389 19.57 -9.25 -10.29
N GLY A 390 19.51 -9.56 -11.59
CA GLY A 390 20.39 -10.53 -12.24
C GLY A 390 20.04 -12.00 -11.94
N ASP A 391 19.09 -12.27 -11.06
CA ASP A 391 18.65 -13.62 -10.69
C ASP A 391 17.63 -14.17 -11.71
N LYS A 392 17.95 -15.34 -12.25
CA LYS A 392 17.18 -16.02 -13.31
C LYS A 392 16.21 -17.06 -12.78
N LYS A 393 16.08 -17.25 -11.47
CA LYS A 393 15.22 -18.26 -10.83
C LYS A 393 13.79 -18.27 -11.38
N TYR A 394 13.21 -17.08 -11.61
CA TYR A 394 11.81 -16.93 -12.01
C TYR A 394 11.56 -16.81 -13.52
N LEU A 395 12.60 -16.97 -14.36
CA LEU A 395 12.45 -16.95 -15.82
C LEU A 395 11.50 -18.05 -16.35
N SER A 396 11.36 -19.15 -15.63
CA SER A 396 10.41 -20.22 -15.97
C SER A 396 8.97 -19.72 -15.99
N ILE A 397 8.58 -18.87 -15.03
CA ILE A 397 7.24 -18.26 -14.97
C ILE A 397 6.95 -17.50 -16.28
N ALA A 398 7.88 -16.62 -16.69
CA ALA A 398 7.77 -15.89 -17.95
C ALA A 398 7.73 -16.84 -19.16
N ARG A 399 8.54 -17.90 -19.17
CA ARG A 399 8.55 -18.89 -20.26
C ARG A 399 7.23 -19.64 -20.39
N ASP A 400 6.61 -20.02 -19.27
CA ASP A 400 5.34 -20.74 -19.27
C ASP A 400 4.20 -19.83 -19.78
N ILE A 401 4.17 -18.57 -19.32
CA ILE A 401 3.24 -17.55 -19.82
C ILE A 401 3.46 -17.32 -21.32
N ALA A 402 4.70 -17.15 -21.78
CA ALA A 402 4.99 -16.94 -23.20
C ALA A 402 4.56 -18.15 -24.05
N THR A 403 4.80 -19.37 -23.57
CA THR A 403 4.39 -20.59 -24.27
C THR A 403 2.88 -20.63 -24.44
N TRP A 404 2.13 -20.27 -23.40
CA TRP A 404 0.67 -20.18 -23.46
C TRP A 404 0.19 -19.04 -24.38
N MET A 405 0.76 -17.84 -24.26
CA MET A 405 0.42 -16.67 -25.09
C MET A 405 0.68 -16.93 -26.58
N LEU A 406 1.80 -17.58 -26.92
CA LEU A 406 2.11 -17.98 -28.30
C LEU A 406 1.11 -19.01 -28.84
N ARG A 407 0.56 -19.89 -27.98
CA ARG A 407 -0.51 -20.81 -28.38
C ARG A 407 -1.79 -20.04 -28.68
N LEU A 408 -2.20 -19.13 -27.78
CA LEU A 408 -3.38 -18.28 -28.00
C LEU A 408 -3.25 -17.41 -29.25
N GLN A 409 -2.08 -16.81 -29.46
CA GLN A 409 -1.81 -15.97 -30.64
C GLN A 409 -2.00 -16.74 -31.96
N LYS A 410 -1.60 -18.03 -31.99
CA LYS A 410 -1.75 -18.88 -33.19
C LYS A 410 -3.21 -19.22 -33.51
N GLU A 411 -4.12 -19.10 -32.55
CA GLU A 411 -5.55 -19.32 -32.77
C GLU A 411 -6.19 -18.15 -33.52
N ASP A 412 -5.62 -16.95 -33.42
CA ASP A 412 -6.02 -15.79 -34.21
C ASP A 412 -5.17 -15.68 -35.49
N LYS A 413 -5.81 -15.79 -36.66
CA LYS A 413 -5.11 -15.69 -37.96
C LYS A 413 -4.41 -14.34 -38.18
N GLU A 414 -4.79 -13.33 -37.41
CA GLU A 414 -4.26 -11.97 -37.49
C GLU A 414 -3.25 -11.66 -36.38
N GLY A 415 -2.96 -12.63 -35.50
CA GLY A 415 -1.89 -12.55 -34.51
C GLY A 415 -2.22 -11.75 -33.24
N GLY A 416 -3.49 -11.50 -32.95
CA GLY A 416 -3.94 -10.88 -31.70
C GLY A 416 -4.04 -11.87 -30.53
N LEU A 417 -4.04 -11.31 -29.32
CA LEU A 417 -4.28 -12.06 -28.08
C LEU A 417 -5.72 -11.84 -27.61
N ARG A 418 -6.46 -12.95 -27.48
CA ARG A 418 -7.77 -12.95 -26.83
C ARG A 418 -7.65 -12.83 -25.31
N GLY A 419 -8.75 -12.51 -24.65
CA GLY A 419 -8.83 -12.21 -23.22
C GLY A 419 -8.38 -13.35 -22.31
N GLY A 420 -8.43 -14.60 -22.78
CA GLY A 420 -8.09 -15.80 -22.02
C GLY A 420 -8.53 -17.07 -22.78
N PRO A 421 -8.38 -18.26 -22.18
CA PRO A 421 -8.74 -19.51 -22.85
C PRO A 421 -10.26 -19.65 -23.04
N GLU A 422 -11.06 -19.14 -22.10
CA GLU A 422 -12.53 -19.14 -22.13
C GLU A 422 -13.11 -17.75 -22.41
N THR A 423 -12.24 -16.76 -22.64
CA THR A 423 -12.62 -15.36 -22.78
C THR A 423 -12.40 -14.94 -24.24
N PRO A 424 -13.44 -14.93 -25.09
CA PRO A 424 -13.28 -14.86 -26.54
C PRO A 424 -13.02 -13.45 -27.09
N TRP A 425 -13.26 -12.40 -26.29
CA TRP A 425 -13.04 -11.01 -26.70
C TRP A 425 -11.54 -10.67 -26.79
N TYR A 426 -11.21 -9.58 -27.48
CA TYR A 426 -9.85 -9.08 -27.60
C TYR A 426 -9.81 -7.64 -27.08
N SER A 427 -8.94 -7.38 -26.10
CA SER A 427 -8.73 -6.03 -25.55
C SER A 427 -7.45 -5.42 -26.10
N THR A 428 -7.50 -4.13 -26.38
CA THR A 428 -6.34 -3.31 -26.73
C THR A 428 -5.30 -3.32 -25.61
N GLU A 429 -5.73 -3.23 -24.34
CA GLU A 429 -4.85 -3.26 -23.17
C GLU A 429 -4.03 -4.57 -23.10
N HIS A 430 -4.69 -5.72 -23.15
CA HIS A 430 -4.01 -7.02 -23.13
C HIS A 430 -3.02 -7.20 -24.29
N ASN A 431 -3.30 -6.60 -25.45
CA ASN A 431 -2.41 -6.66 -26.60
C ASN A 431 -1.23 -5.67 -26.42
N LEU A 432 -1.42 -4.52 -25.79
CA LEU A 432 -0.35 -3.61 -25.39
C LEU A 432 0.58 -4.25 -24.37
N ASP A 433 0.04 -4.95 -23.37
CA ASP A 433 0.80 -5.77 -22.41
C ASP A 433 1.62 -6.83 -23.16
N GLY A 434 1.02 -7.47 -24.17
CA GLY A 434 1.67 -8.48 -25.00
C GLY A 434 2.87 -7.93 -25.78
N VAL A 435 2.75 -6.74 -26.37
CA VAL A 435 3.86 -6.05 -27.05
C VAL A 435 5.02 -5.83 -26.08
N SER A 436 4.74 -5.28 -24.89
CA SER A 436 5.76 -5.05 -23.86
C SER A 436 6.40 -6.35 -23.41
N PHE A 437 5.61 -7.33 -22.99
CA PHE A 437 6.09 -8.63 -22.51
C PHE A 437 7.02 -9.31 -23.51
N PHE A 438 6.59 -9.49 -24.76
CA PHE A 438 7.40 -10.17 -25.77
C PHE A 438 8.62 -9.35 -26.20
N THR A 439 8.53 -8.02 -26.23
CA THR A 439 9.69 -7.14 -26.49
C THR A 439 10.75 -7.30 -25.39
N MET A 440 10.33 -7.23 -24.13
CA MET A 440 11.21 -7.39 -22.96
C MET A 440 11.81 -8.80 -22.94
N PHE A 441 11.01 -9.83 -23.24
CA PHE A 441 11.50 -11.19 -23.25
C PHE A 441 12.55 -11.40 -24.34
N TYR A 442 12.33 -10.86 -25.53
CA TYR A 442 13.34 -10.84 -26.59
C TYR A 442 14.62 -10.10 -26.18
N LYS A 443 14.52 -8.95 -25.49
CA LYS A 443 15.70 -8.22 -24.98
C LYS A 443 16.56 -9.11 -24.06
N ILE A 444 15.93 -9.95 -23.23
CA ILE A 444 16.61 -10.85 -22.28
C ILE A 444 17.14 -12.14 -22.95
N THR A 445 16.33 -12.83 -23.78
CA THR A 445 16.69 -14.17 -24.30
C THR A 445 17.30 -14.15 -25.69
N ARG A 446 17.06 -13.09 -26.47
CA ARG A 446 17.42 -12.98 -27.90
C ARG A 446 16.73 -14.01 -28.80
N GLU A 447 15.69 -14.69 -28.34
CA GLU A 447 14.93 -15.64 -29.14
C GLU A 447 13.99 -14.94 -30.13
N SER A 448 14.21 -15.17 -31.43
CA SER A 448 13.47 -14.47 -32.49
C SER A 448 11.95 -14.72 -32.48
N ALA A 449 11.49 -15.81 -31.88
CA ALA A 449 10.07 -16.12 -31.74
C ALA A 449 9.31 -15.02 -30.97
N TYR A 450 9.90 -14.48 -29.89
CA TYR A 450 9.26 -13.43 -29.10
C TYR A 450 9.23 -12.10 -29.84
N ARG A 451 10.28 -11.76 -30.58
CA ARG A 451 10.27 -10.59 -31.46
C ARG A 451 9.13 -10.68 -32.49
N LYS A 452 8.99 -11.82 -33.18
CA LYS A 452 7.92 -12.03 -34.15
C LYS A 452 6.54 -11.95 -33.51
N ALA A 453 6.37 -12.52 -32.32
CA ALA A 453 5.11 -12.44 -31.58
C ALA A 453 4.72 -10.99 -31.29
N SER A 454 5.67 -10.17 -30.81
CA SER A 454 5.43 -8.73 -30.61
C SER A 454 5.08 -8.00 -31.90
N GLU A 455 5.75 -8.31 -33.02
CA GLU A 455 5.48 -7.69 -34.34
C GLU A 455 4.07 -8.05 -34.86
N PHE A 456 3.62 -9.29 -34.64
CA PHE A 456 2.24 -9.70 -34.97
C PHE A 456 1.21 -8.95 -34.13
N ILE A 457 1.41 -8.82 -32.82
CA ILE A 457 0.48 -8.07 -31.96
C ILE A 457 0.46 -6.59 -32.34
N LEU A 458 1.61 -6.00 -32.68
CA LEU A 458 1.67 -4.60 -33.10
C LEU A 458 0.89 -4.38 -34.41
N SER A 459 1.01 -5.32 -35.35
CA SER A 459 0.23 -5.30 -36.61
C SER A 459 -1.26 -5.46 -36.34
N TRP A 460 -1.63 -6.32 -35.39
CA TRP A 460 -3.01 -6.48 -34.94
C TRP A 460 -3.57 -5.19 -34.33
N LEU A 461 -2.82 -4.54 -33.45
CA LEU A 461 -3.19 -3.26 -32.84
C LEU A 461 -3.38 -2.18 -33.91
N GLN A 462 -2.48 -2.09 -34.89
CA GLN A 462 -2.63 -1.16 -36.01
C GLN A 462 -3.92 -1.40 -36.80
N LYS A 463 -4.33 -2.67 -36.96
CA LYS A 463 -5.52 -3.03 -37.71
C LYS A 463 -6.83 -2.81 -36.94
N HIS A 464 -6.83 -2.98 -35.62
CA HIS A 464 -8.07 -3.05 -34.83
C HIS A 464 -8.24 -1.98 -33.76
N ALA A 465 -7.14 -1.48 -33.19
CA ALA A 465 -7.16 -0.46 -32.14
C ALA A 465 -6.84 0.94 -32.68
N TYR A 466 -5.96 1.01 -33.68
CA TYR A 466 -5.46 2.21 -34.34
C TYR A 466 -5.80 2.22 -35.84
N ASP A 467 -6.99 1.75 -36.18
CA ASP A 467 -7.42 1.52 -37.57
C ASP A 467 -7.67 2.82 -38.36
N SER A 468 -7.56 3.97 -37.70
CA SER A 468 -7.49 5.30 -38.29
C SER A 468 -6.30 6.06 -37.70
N PRO A 469 -5.61 6.93 -38.48
CA PRO A 469 -4.64 7.88 -37.95
C PRO A 469 -5.22 8.85 -36.90
N SER A 470 -6.55 8.98 -36.87
CA SER A 470 -7.28 9.80 -35.89
C SER A 470 -7.70 8.98 -34.67
N VAL A 471 -7.65 9.59 -33.49
CA VAL A 471 -8.37 9.16 -32.29
C VAL A 471 -9.89 9.00 -32.55
N PRO A 472 -10.64 8.17 -31.80
CA PRO A 472 -10.28 7.46 -30.57
C PRO A 472 -9.48 6.18 -30.78
N VAL A 473 -8.73 5.77 -29.74
CA VAL A 473 -8.22 4.40 -29.61
C VAL A 473 -9.38 3.51 -29.16
N LYS A 474 -9.62 2.41 -29.87
CA LYS A 474 -10.69 1.46 -29.53
C LYS A 474 -10.27 0.60 -28.35
N ARG A 475 -11.22 0.27 -27.45
CA ARG A 475 -10.97 -0.64 -26.32
C ARG A 475 -10.64 -2.07 -26.76
N GLY A 476 -11.10 -2.48 -27.94
CA GLY A 476 -10.80 -3.81 -28.46
C GLY A 476 -11.33 -4.05 -29.88
N ARG A 477 -11.08 -5.27 -30.40
CA ARG A 477 -11.59 -5.66 -31.72
C ARG A 477 -13.13 -5.64 -31.71
N GLY A 478 -13.70 -4.79 -32.55
CA GLY A 478 -15.16 -4.61 -32.63
C GLY A 478 -15.76 -3.85 -31.44
N ASP A 479 -14.94 -3.23 -30.60
CA ASP A 479 -15.38 -2.50 -29.41
C ASP A 479 -14.86 -1.07 -29.40
N ALA A 480 -15.72 -0.13 -29.80
CA ALA A 480 -15.41 1.30 -29.87
C ALA A 480 -15.60 2.04 -28.53
N THR A 481 -15.85 1.32 -27.43
CA THR A 481 -15.90 1.93 -26.09
C THR A 481 -14.57 2.64 -25.80
N ILE A 482 -14.64 3.79 -25.15
CA ILE A 482 -13.45 4.54 -24.72
C ILE A 482 -13.05 4.03 -23.34
N ALA A 483 -11.84 3.51 -23.22
CA ALA A 483 -11.18 3.17 -21.97
C ALA A 483 -9.88 3.97 -21.87
N THR A 484 -9.75 4.79 -20.83
CA THR A 484 -8.67 5.78 -20.68
C THR A 484 -7.28 5.16 -20.53
N ASP A 485 -7.17 4.00 -19.89
CA ASP A 485 -5.94 3.21 -19.78
C ASP A 485 -5.29 2.91 -21.15
N THR A 486 -6.09 2.61 -22.19
CA THR A 486 -5.57 2.31 -23.54
C THR A 486 -4.78 3.48 -24.13
N TYR A 487 -5.07 4.72 -23.72
CA TYR A 487 -4.33 5.91 -24.15
C TYR A 487 -2.99 6.01 -23.42
N ALA A 488 -2.98 5.79 -22.10
CA ALA A 488 -1.75 5.76 -21.32
C ALA A 488 -0.82 4.62 -21.80
N TRP A 489 -1.35 3.41 -21.99
CA TRP A 489 -0.59 2.22 -22.42
C TRP A 489 -0.08 2.32 -23.84
N SER A 490 -0.78 3.02 -24.73
CA SER A 490 -0.24 3.32 -26.05
C SER A 490 1.13 3.98 -25.94
N ILE A 491 1.27 4.96 -25.03
CA ILE A 491 2.56 5.64 -24.80
C ILE A 491 3.54 4.72 -24.07
N ALA A 492 3.12 4.05 -22.99
CA ALA A 492 4.02 3.28 -22.13
C ALA A 492 4.54 1.98 -22.76
N SER A 493 3.71 1.26 -23.52
CA SER A 493 4.06 -0.03 -24.14
C SER A 493 4.73 0.10 -25.50
N ILE A 494 4.24 1.01 -26.37
CA ILE A 494 4.74 1.15 -27.75
C ILE A 494 5.83 2.23 -27.82
N GLY A 495 5.66 3.34 -27.10
CA GLY A 495 6.54 4.49 -27.15
C GLY A 495 6.20 5.46 -28.29
N ALA A 496 6.45 6.75 -28.05
CA ALA A 496 6.08 7.84 -28.97
C ALA A 496 6.67 7.67 -30.37
N GLN A 497 7.95 7.28 -30.48
CA GLN A 497 8.61 7.11 -31.77
C GLN A 497 7.97 6.02 -32.64
N LYS A 498 7.63 4.87 -32.05
CA LYS A 498 7.00 3.77 -32.80
C LYS A 498 5.55 4.10 -33.17
N LEU A 499 4.81 4.77 -32.28
CA LEU A 499 3.47 5.27 -32.61
C LEU A 499 3.51 6.21 -33.84
N ILE A 500 4.47 7.13 -33.91
CA ILE A 500 4.66 8.00 -35.07
C ILE A 500 4.97 7.19 -36.33
N ALA A 501 5.82 6.18 -36.23
CA ALA A 501 6.13 5.29 -37.36
C ALA A 501 4.90 4.48 -37.83
N MET A 502 3.92 4.24 -36.95
CA MET A 502 2.63 3.61 -37.29
C MET A 502 1.61 4.59 -37.88
N GLY A 503 1.96 5.88 -38.00
CA GLY A 503 1.06 6.93 -38.49
C GLY A 503 0.21 7.57 -37.39
N MET A 504 0.42 7.21 -36.12
CA MET A 504 -0.29 7.77 -34.98
C MET A 504 0.38 9.03 -34.47
N LYS A 505 -0.39 9.88 -33.79
CA LYS A 505 0.11 11.11 -33.15
C LYS A 505 0.00 11.00 -31.63
N PRO A 506 1.11 10.72 -30.91
CA PRO A 506 1.10 10.56 -29.46
C PRO A 506 0.43 11.71 -28.70
N GLU A 507 0.61 12.94 -29.18
CA GLU A 507 0.01 14.13 -28.57
C GLU A 507 -1.50 14.18 -28.74
N GLU A 508 -2.04 13.75 -29.89
CA GLU A 508 -3.48 13.68 -30.12
C GLU A 508 -4.13 12.56 -29.28
N ILE A 509 -3.44 11.44 -29.08
CA ILE A 509 -3.86 10.37 -28.15
C ILE A 509 -4.02 10.93 -26.74
N MET A 510 -3.00 11.62 -26.22
CA MET A 510 -3.04 12.17 -24.87
C MET A 510 -4.04 13.32 -24.73
N LYS A 511 -4.16 14.16 -25.77
CA LYS A 511 -5.16 15.24 -25.79
C LYS A 511 -6.59 14.68 -25.79
N PHE A 512 -6.86 13.62 -26.55
CA PHE A 512 -8.18 13.00 -26.56
C PHE A 512 -8.58 12.47 -25.19
N ALA A 513 -7.65 11.79 -24.50
CA ALA A 513 -7.87 11.31 -23.14
C ALA A 513 -8.17 12.46 -22.17
N GLU A 514 -7.42 13.56 -22.24
CA GLU A 514 -7.66 14.76 -21.44
C GLU A 514 -9.03 15.38 -21.71
N ASP A 515 -9.40 15.56 -22.98
CA ASP A 515 -10.65 16.21 -23.38
C ASP A 515 -11.90 15.36 -23.06
N ASN A 516 -11.79 14.02 -23.05
CA ASN A 516 -12.95 13.12 -22.93
C ASN A 516 -13.02 12.37 -21.60
N CYS A 517 -11.89 12.13 -20.95
CA CYS A 517 -11.80 11.34 -19.71
C CYS A 517 -11.29 12.18 -18.53
N GLY A 518 -10.76 13.39 -18.78
CA GLY A 518 -10.39 14.33 -17.74
C GLY A 518 -11.63 14.80 -16.97
N VAL A 519 -11.58 14.74 -15.65
CA VAL A 519 -12.68 15.14 -14.76
C VAL A 519 -12.15 16.01 -13.63
N SER A 520 -13.01 16.91 -13.13
CA SER A 520 -12.75 17.74 -11.95
C SER A 520 -13.98 17.71 -11.05
N LEU A 521 -13.80 17.36 -9.78
CA LEU A 521 -14.91 17.15 -8.85
C LEU A 521 -14.52 17.48 -7.40
N GLN A 522 -15.53 17.64 -6.55
CA GLN A 522 -15.33 17.75 -5.10
C GLN A 522 -15.15 16.36 -4.51
N TYR A 523 -13.99 16.11 -3.93
CA TYR A 523 -13.66 14.87 -3.22
C TYR A 523 -13.75 15.08 -1.72
N THR A 524 -14.55 14.26 -1.05
CA THR A 524 -14.66 14.24 0.41
C THR A 524 -13.60 13.30 0.97
N ARG A 525 -12.59 13.86 1.63
CA ARG A 525 -11.53 13.09 2.29
C ARG A 525 -12.08 12.31 3.49
N PRO A 526 -11.37 11.28 3.97
CA PRO A 526 -11.71 10.57 5.21
C PRO A 526 -11.88 11.46 6.45
N SER A 527 -11.23 12.63 6.47
CA SER A 527 -11.35 13.64 7.53
C SER A 527 -12.68 14.41 7.49
N GLY A 528 -13.49 14.25 6.44
CA GLY A 528 -14.72 15.02 6.18
C GLY A 528 -14.48 16.32 5.41
N GLU A 529 -13.23 16.65 5.11
CA GLU A 529 -12.86 17.83 4.32
C GLU A 529 -13.20 17.63 2.84
N ASN A 530 -13.87 18.62 2.23
CA ASN A 530 -14.12 18.65 0.79
C ASN A 530 -13.02 19.42 0.06
N ILE A 531 -12.46 18.82 -0.98
CA ILE A 531 -11.41 19.42 -1.79
C ILE A 531 -11.69 19.23 -3.28
N LEU A 532 -11.42 20.27 -4.07
CA LEU A 532 -11.47 20.16 -5.52
C LEU A 532 -10.23 19.40 -6.01
N VAL A 533 -10.47 18.31 -6.71
CA VAL A 533 -9.44 17.45 -7.31
C VAL A 533 -9.70 17.29 -8.80
N LYS A 534 -8.62 17.14 -9.56
CA LYS A 534 -8.65 16.88 -11.01
C LYS A 534 -7.89 15.59 -11.33
N GLY A 535 -8.42 14.79 -12.25
CA GLY A 535 -7.80 13.53 -12.63
C GLY A 535 -8.51 12.93 -13.84
N PHE A 536 -8.41 11.62 -13.99
CA PHE A 536 -8.99 10.88 -15.12
C PHE A 536 -9.99 9.84 -14.63
N ASP A 537 -11.10 9.73 -15.35
CA ASP A 537 -12.10 8.69 -15.17
C ASP A 537 -11.69 7.38 -15.86
N PHE A 538 -12.39 6.30 -15.54
CA PHE A 538 -12.33 5.01 -16.24
C PHE A 538 -12.91 5.11 -17.66
N ALA A 539 -13.96 5.90 -17.83
CA ALA A 539 -14.64 6.01 -19.11
C ALA A 539 -14.89 7.47 -19.48
N LYS A 540 -15.32 7.68 -20.72
CA LYS A 540 -15.78 9.00 -21.14
C LYS A 540 -16.97 9.45 -20.27
N GLN A 541 -16.80 10.53 -19.52
CA GLN A 541 -17.77 11.01 -18.51
C GLN A 541 -19.19 11.17 -19.09
N GLN A 542 -19.30 11.72 -20.31
CA GLN A 542 -20.58 11.98 -20.98
C GLN A 542 -21.42 10.71 -21.20
N HIS A 543 -20.83 9.52 -21.09
CA HIS A 543 -21.50 8.26 -21.32
C HIS A 543 -21.87 7.53 -20.01
N MET A 544 -21.59 8.12 -18.84
CA MET A 544 -21.82 7.48 -17.54
C MET A 544 -22.88 8.24 -16.73
N ALA A 545 -23.96 7.55 -16.34
CA ALA A 545 -25.06 8.13 -15.55
C ALA A 545 -24.63 8.61 -14.15
N ARG A 546 -23.55 8.04 -13.60
CA ARG A 546 -22.97 8.40 -12.29
C ARG A 546 -22.19 9.71 -12.27
N GLY A 547 -22.02 10.37 -13.42
CA GLY A 547 -21.11 11.51 -13.54
C GLY A 547 -19.63 11.08 -13.47
N GLY A 548 -18.74 12.05 -13.23
CA GLY A 548 -17.30 11.82 -13.25
C GLY A 548 -16.79 11.19 -11.95
N VAL A 549 -15.89 10.23 -12.06
CA VAL A 549 -15.16 9.60 -10.96
C VAL A 549 -13.68 9.64 -11.31
N ILE A 550 -12.81 10.04 -10.38
CA ILE A 550 -11.36 9.98 -10.62
C ILE A 550 -10.85 8.61 -10.24
N SER A 551 -10.22 7.89 -11.18
CA SER A 551 -9.40 6.71 -10.92
C SER A 551 -8.00 7.13 -10.53
N CYS A 552 -7.56 6.79 -9.32
CA CYS A 552 -6.20 7.13 -8.87
C CYS A 552 -5.14 6.36 -9.67
N GLU A 553 -5.41 5.10 -9.99
CA GLU A 553 -4.53 4.27 -10.82
C GLU A 553 -4.36 4.88 -12.21
N TRP A 554 -5.46 5.18 -12.91
CA TRP A 554 -5.38 5.62 -14.29
C TRP A 554 -4.88 7.06 -14.41
N THR A 555 -5.16 7.89 -13.41
CA THR A 555 -4.53 9.21 -13.29
C THR A 555 -3.01 9.07 -13.15
N ALA A 556 -2.53 8.14 -12.33
CA ALA A 556 -1.10 7.86 -12.20
C ALA A 556 -0.47 7.31 -13.48
N GLN A 557 -1.17 6.45 -14.23
CA GLN A 557 -0.74 6.00 -15.55
C GLN A 557 -0.61 7.17 -16.55
N MET A 558 -1.56 8.11 -16.55
CA MET A 558 -1.49 9.32 -17.37
C MET A 558 -0.32 10.23 -17.00
N ILE A 559 -0.06 10.41 -15.70
CA ILE A 559 1.13 11.15 -15.21
C ILE A 559 2.42 10.51 -15.75
N LEU A 560 2.54 9.19 -15.67
CA LEU A 560 3.69 8.47 -16.22
C LEU A 560 3.82 8.70 -17.73
N SER A 561 2.73 8.59 -18.49
CA SER A 561 2.75 8.83 -19.94
C SER A 561 3.13 10.26 -20.31
N TYR A 562 2.74 11.27 -19.53
CA TYR A 562 3.24 12.63 -19.70
C TYR A 562 4.75 12.74 -19.44
N LYS A 563 5.29 12.07 -18.42
CA LYS A 563 6.74 12.00 -18.18
C LYS A 563 7.48 11.32 -19.35
N LEU A 564 6.91 10.26 -19.92
CA LEU A 564 7.49 9.59 -21.09
C LEU A 564 7.49 10.49 -22.34
N LEU A 565 6.41 11.23 -22.58
CA LEU A 565 6.39 12.23 -23.66
C LEU A 565 7.39 13.36 -23.44
N SER A 566 7.51 13.85 -22.20
CA SER A 566 8.51 14.86 -21.86
C SER A 566 9.93 14.38 -22.20
N ARG A 567 10.29 13.14 -21.83
CA ARG A 567 11.59 12.53 -22.21
C ARG A 567 11.77 12.38 -23.72
N TYR A 568 10.72 12.01 -24.44
CA TYR A 568 10.76 11.92 -25.90
C TYR A 568 10.99 13.29 -26.56
N PHE A 569 10.36 14.34 -26.06
CA PHE A 569 10.59 15.69 -26.58
C PHE A 569 11.95 16.26 -26.19
N ALA A 570 12.47 15.89 -25.01
CA ALA A 570 13.85 16.19 -24.64
C ALA A 570 14.85 15.53 -25.61
N SER A 571 14.67 14.25 -25.93
CA SER A 571 15.55 13.51 -26.85
C SER A 571 15.48 14.00 -28.31
N THR A 572 14.40 14.68 -28.67
CA THR A 572 14.24 15.34 -29.99
C THR A 572 14.54 16.85 -29.96
N MET A 573 15.11 17.35 -28.85
CA MET A 573 15.47 18.77 -28.63
C MET A 573 14.30 19.76 -28.76
N ASN A 574 13.07 19.30 -28.51
CA ASN A 574 11.88 20.15 -28.46
C ASN A 574 11.58 20.59 -27.01
N PHE A 575 12.38 21.52 -26.50
CA PHE A 575 12.32 21.98 -25.11
C PHE A 575 10.97 22.60 -24.72
N SER A 576 10.26 23.23 -25.66
CA SER A 576 8.93 23.78 -25.40
C SER A 576 7.90 22.69 -25.07
N LYS A 577 7.92 21.59 -25.84
CA LYS A 577 7.03 20.45 -25.58
C LYS A 577 7.49 19.62 -24.39
N GLU A 578 8.80 19.45 -24.20
CA GLU A 578 9.36 18.82 -23.00
C GLU A 578 8.81 19.49 -21.74
N LYS A 579 8.91 20.82 -21.66
CA LYS A 579 8.42 21.63 -20.55
C LYS A 579 6.91 21.47 -20.36
N LEU A 580 6.12 21.58 -21.44
CA LEU A 580 4.67 21.41 -21.39
C LEU A 580 4.25 20.07 -20.76
N TYR A 581 4.83 18.96 -21.21
CA TYR A 581 4.45 17.64 -20.69
C TYR A 581 5.00 17.37 -19.29
N LYS A 582 6.15 17.98 -18.94
CA LYS A 582 6.67 17.95 -17.56
C LYS A 582 5.72 18.67 -16.61
N GLU A 583 5.27 19.87 -16.96
CA GLU A 583 4.33 20.66 -16.16
C GLU A 583 2.98 19.95 -15.99
N LYS A 584 2.46 19.31 -17.05
CA LYS A 584 1.25 18.46 -16.94
C LYS A 584 1.44 17.29 -15.97
N ALA A 585 2.57 16.58 -16.06
CA ALA A 585 2.86 15.48 -15.15
C ALA A 585 2.92 15.96 -13.69
N GLU A 586 3.57 17.10 -13.45
CA GLU A 586 3.64 17.73 -12.13
C GLU A 586 2.24 18.15 -11.64
N GLU A 587 1.43 18.83 -12.46
CA GLU A 587 0.05 19.24 -12.11
C GLU A 587 -0.80 18.04 -11.66
N TYR A 588 -0.91 17.00 -12.48
CA TYR A 588 -1.75 15.85 -12.12
C TYR A 588 -1.21 15.07 -10.93
N LEU A 589 0.12 15.01 -10.74
CA LEU A 589 0.72 14.40 -9.56
C LEU A 589 0.32 15.15 -8.29
N GLU A 590 0.30 16.48 -8.33
CA GLU A 590 -0.21 17.30 -7.22
C GLU A 590 -1.67 17.01 -6.93
N GLU A 591 -2.51 16.93 -7.95
CA GLU A 591 -3.92 16.61 -7.77
C GLU A 591 -4.11 15.22 -7.15
N LEU A 592 -3.33 14.24 -7.59
CA LEU A 592 -3.33 12.88 -7.04
C LEU A 592 -2.89 12.87 -5.57
N THR A 593 -1.90 13.68 -5.17
CA THR A 593 -1.46 13.74 -3.76
C THR A 593 -2.55 14.22 -2.81
N LYS A 594 -3.50 15.02 -3.29
CA LYS A 594 -4.64 15.47 -2.47
C LYS A 594 -5.59 14.34 -2.09
N MET A 595 -5.59 13.25 -2.86
CA MET A 595 -6.41 12.07 -2.64
C MET A 595 -5.75 11.05 -1.69
N ILE A 596 -4.55 11.33 -1.17
CA ILE A 596 -3.86 10.44 -0.24
C ILE A 596 -4.66 10.31 1.05
N ILE A 597 -4.91 9.07 1.42
CA ILE A 597 -5.61 8.67 2.64
C ILE A 597 -4.64 7.98 3.60
N ALA A 598 -4.95 8.05 4.89
CA ALA A 598 -4.27 7.22 5.87
C ALA A 598 -4.87 5.82 5.86
N SER A 599 -4.02 4.80 5.85
CA SER A 599 -4.43 3.41 5.98
C SER A 599 -5.41 3.19 7.15
N SER A 600 -6.43 2.38 6.87
CA SER A 600 -7.51 2.07 7.81
C SER A 600 -7.22 0.86 8.69
N SER A 601 -6.28 -0.03 8.32
CA SER A 601 -5.96 -1.21 9.11
C SER A 601 -4.91 -0.96 10.19
N ARG A 602 -4.89 -1.86 11.17
CA ARG A 602 -3.82 -1.88 12.20
C ARG A 602 -2.46 -2.22 11.60
N THR A 603 -2.43 -3.04 10.55
CA THR A 603 -1.20 -3.48 9.87
C THR A 603 -0.57 -2.33 9.12
N GLY A 604 -1.39 -1.46 8.52
CA GLY A 604 -0.92 -0.33 7.75
C GLY A 604 -0.50 0.90 8.57
N GLN A 605 -0.69 0.90 9.89
CA GLN A 605 -0.16 1.91 10.82
C GLN A 605 -0.44 3.37 10.44
N GLY A 606 -1.55 3.61 9.73
CA GLY A 606 -1.92 4.93 9.21
C GLY A 606 -0.98 5.48 8.14
N GLU A 607 -0.06 4.67 7.61
CA GLU A 607 0.80 5.00 6.47
C GLU A 607 -0.06 5.42 5.28
N GLY A 608 0.46 6.35 4.47
CA GLY A 608 -0.28 6.91 3.34
C GLY A 608 -0.51 5.88 2.25
N CYS A 609 -1.71 5.82 1.71
CA CYS A 609 -2.03 5.07 0.49
C CYS A 609 -3.04 5.84 -0.35
N LEU A 610 -3.28 5.38 -1.57
CA LEU A 610 -4.34 5.95 -2.41
C LEU A 610 -5.59 5.08 -2.38
N PRO A 611 -6.78 5.68 -2.38
CA PRO A 611 -7.99 4.93 -2.70
C PRO A 611 -7.95 4.48 -4.16
N TYR A 612 -8.77 3.51 -4.53
CA TYR A 612 -8.89 3.12 -5.94
C TYR A 612 -9.47 4.26 -6.80
N ALA A 613 -10.48 4.95 -6.25
CA ALA A 613 -11.20 6.01 -6.93
C ALA A 613 -11.70 7.09 -5.97
N SER A 614 -12.19 8.21 -6.51
CA SER A 614 -12.80 9.30 -5.72
C SER A 614 -14.12 8.92 -5.05
N SER A 615 -14.75 7.83 -5.49
CA SER A 615 -16.04 7.34 -4.99
C SER A 615 -16.01 5.81 -4.85
N ASP A 616 -16.61 5.30 -3.77
CA ASP A 616 -16.73 3.87 -3.52
C ASP A 616 -17.97 3.26 -4.17
N PHE A 617 -17.86 1.99 -4.58
CA PHE A 617 -18.94 1.22 -5.18
C PHE A 617 -19.63 1.87 -6.40
N GLU A 618 -18.86 2.52 -7.27
CA GLU A 618 -19.31 3.14 -8.52
C GLU A 618 -19.03 2.26 -9.75
N ASP A 619 -19.89 2.31 -10.76
CA ASP A 619 -19.70 1.54 -12.00
C ASP A 619 -18.52 2.07 -12.81
N THR A 620 -17.53 1.25 -13.12
CA THR A 620 -16.38 1.70 -13.92
C THR A 620 -16.72 1.92 -15.40
N GLY A 621 -17.85 1.41 -15.90
CA GLY A 621 -18.17 1.39 -17.33
C GLY A 621 -17.47 0.24 -18.06
N HIS A 622 -16.81 -0.65 -17.33
CA HIS A 622 -16.03 -1.77 -17.88
C HIS A 622 -16.44 -3.14 -17.33
N GLY A 623 -17.58 -3.22 -16.63
CA GLY A 623 -18.17 -4.47 -16.17
C GLY A 623 -17.85 -4.83 -14.72
N TRP A 624 -17.15 -3.95 -13.98
CA TRP A 624 -16.97 -4.06 -12.53
C TRP A 624 -17.21 -2.71 -11.85
N ARG A 625 -17.29 -2.73 -10.52
CA ARG A 625 -17.48 -1.53 -9.69
C ARG A 625 -16.23 -1.23 -8.88
N THR A 626 -16.04 0.02 -8.50
CA THR A 626 -14.97 0.40 -7.58
C THR A 626 -15.17 -0.32 -6.23
N PRO A 627 -14.08 -0.59 -5.48
CA PRO A 627 -14.17 -1.20 -4.14
C PRO A 627 -15.10 -0.41 -3.21
N LYS A 628 -15.65 -1.11 -2.23
CA LYS A 628 -16.50 -0.54 -1.18
C LYS A 628 -15.64 0.07 -0.08
N GLY A 629 -16.14 1.14 0.54
CA GLY A 629 -15.51 1.75 1.71
C GLY A 629 -14.76 3.03 1.38
N LYS A 630 -15.04 4.07 2.16
CA LYS A 630 -14.47 5.42 1.98
C LYS A 630 -12.97 5.53 2.31
N ASN A 631 -12.43 4.55 3.03
CA ASN A 631 -11.03 4.52 3.47
C ASN A 631 -10.32 3.23 2.97
N THR A 632 -10.76 2.72 1.82
CA THR A 632 -10.20 1.51 1.24
C THR A 632 -8.94 1.84 0.45
N GLY A 633 -7.80 1.33 0.88
CA GLY A 633 -6.51 1.51 0.21
C GLY A 633 -6.38 0.56 -0.98
N SER A 634 -5.93 1.06 -2.13
CA SER A 634 -5.71 0.28 -3.34
C SER A 634 -4.22 0.05 -3.60
N LEU A 635 -3.84 -1.22 -3.76
CA LEU A 635 -2.48 -1.62 -4.06
C LEU A 635 -2.02 -1.10 -5.42
N SER A 636 -2.83 -1.27 -6.47
CA SER A 636 -2.52 -0.81 -7.82
C SER A 636 -2.39 0.72 -7.89
N ALA A 637 -3.36 1.46 -7.35
CA ALA A 637 -3.32 2.93 -7.34
C ALA A 637 -2.07 3.46 -6.62
N THR A 638 -1.74 2.88 -5.46
CA THR A 638 -0.58 3.28 -4.67
C THR A 638 0.73 2.98 -5.41
N ILE A 639 0.86 1.80 -6.03
CA ILE A 639 2.06 1.44 -6.79
C ILE A 639 2.23 2.28 -8.06
N TYR A 640 1.15 2.54 -8.80
CA TYR A 640 1.26 3.42 -9.97
C TYR A 640 1.62 4.84 -9.59
N ALA A 641 1.16 5.36 -8.45
CA ALA A 641 1.60 6.66 -7.96
C ALA A 641 3.10 6.67 -7.65
N LEU A 642 3.66 5.57 -7.11
CA LEU A 642 5.11 5.43 -6.96
C LEU A 642 5.83 5.41 -8.32
N PHE A 643 5.35 4.64 -9.29
CA PHE A 643 5.92 4.62 -10.64
C PHE A 643 5.85 6.00 -11.30
N ALA A 644 4.71 6.68 -11.19
CA ALA A 644 4.51 8.03 -11.69
C ALA A 644 5.46 9.02 -11.01
N TYR A 645 5.60 8.98 -9.67
CA TYR A 645 6.50 9.84 -8.92
C TYR A 645 7.95 9.66 -9.36
N TYR A 646 8.47 8.42 -9.39
CA TYR A 646 9.84 8.13 -9.83
C TYR A 646 10.02 8.20 -11.36
N GLY A 647 8.93 8.27 -12.13
CA GLY A 647 8.96 8.18 -13.59
C GLY A 647 9.43 6.83 -14.10
N PHE A 648 9.23 5.75 -13.34
CA PHE A 648 9.63 4.40 -13.73
C PHE A 648 8.59 3.80 -14.68
N ASN A 649 9.01 3.31 -15.85
CA ASN A 649 8.12 2.65 -16.80
C ASN A 649 8.14 1.12 -16.56
N PRO A 650 7.09 0.51 -15.99
CA PRO A 650 7.08 -0.93 -15.74
C PRO A 650 7.02 -1.77 -17.03
N LEU A 651 6.62 -1.16 -18.14
CA LEU A 651 6.37 -1.82 -19.43
C LEU A 651 7.59 -1.81 -20.36
N GLU A 652 8.75 -1.34 -19.87
CA GLU A 652 10.03 -1.38 -20.56
C GLU A 652 11.18 -1.75 -19.58
N LEU A 653 12.18 -2.50 -20.07
CA LEU A 653 13.42 -2.74 -19.33
C LEU A 653 14.35 -1.53 -19.46
N GLU A 654 14.82 -1.01 -18.32
CA GLU A 654 15.90 0.00 -18.24
C GLU A 654 17.28 -0.56 -18.60
#